data_AF-A0A7J7HPW1-F1
#
_entry.id   AF-A0A7J7HPW1-F1
#
_cell.length_a   1.000
_cell.length_b   1.000
_cell.length_c   1.000
_cell.angle_alpha   90.00
_cell.angle_beta   90.00
_cell.angle_gamma   90.00
#
_symmetry.space_group_name_H-M   'P 1'
#
loop_
_entity.id
_entity.type
_entity.pdbx_description
1 polymer ?
#
loop_
_entity_poly.entity_id
_entity_poly.type
_entity_poly.pdbx_seq_one_letter_code
_entity_poly.pdbx_strand_id
1 'polypeptide(L)'
;MDPEKPIEDQFSKLHPCFPVNTRIGIVGGGPSGLSAAYALCKLGYSNVTIVEKNQSVGGMCESVEIEGRIYDLGGQVLAANSAPFIFHLAKEIRAETEDMDFHKFAIIDSSTGKYEDMKVVDDYVSIISLTLKLQYYILTSNVICQQDEAKSSGRMGVHSVSNIAWDLSPEFLKGHGLRSVPKSVAYGFTASGYGFVQDMPYAYVHEFTRTSMAGKIRRFKGGYASVWQKISEGLPIQVHCKAEVLAVRRKPAGIISIDVRDENGEKQGMEFDKIIISGAFPFGSGKTYRSPSPNIAEFSPEHIDTSELEREMFSKVQTIDYYTTVLKITGLEHIPMGFYYFGEFMDDPSSIGHPVAMQRFHADTNVFLFWSYGNSVDIKGPKVTELAVNTVTSMGGEVEKVVLQRRFKYFPHVNSQDMKNGFYDKLEFQLQGQQNTYFVGGLMAFELTERNSSYALALVCKHFSNDSPVPEFPYVKRLFPLKSNSQAWISKQLDESPEVEFPDLSSLNGYLRHWGTNSVTRKKTHYTWINDRGEAVGGRTYGELHANASHIAHKLLTSQKPIIKNGDRVLLVYTPGLDFIEAFFGCLRAQVIPVPVIPHDPMQRGGQALLQIQNIAKTCDAVGILSTFGYHTSVRAASVKNMILMAGKGKCSPQWPDLPWLYTDSWIRNSKNILHQEDIAERSEPHPDDLCFLQFTSGSTSDC
;
A
#
# COMPACT_ATOMS: atom_id res chain seq x y z
N MET A 1 -6.76 -9.57 1.79
CA MET A 1 -6.15 -8.86 0.66
C MET A 1 -5.95 -9.86 -0.46
N ASP A 2 -6.48 -9.57 -1.64
CA ASP A 2 -6.46 -10.43 -2.81
C ASP A 2 -5.15 -10.15 -3.59
N PRO A 3 -4.23 -11.12 -3.71
CA PRO A 3 -2.97 -10.90 -4.43
C PRO A 3 -3.18 -10.69 -5.93
N GLU A 4 -4.34 -11.04 -6.49
CA GLU A 4 -4.65 -10.85 -7.91
C GLU A 4 -5.15 -9.42 -8.22
N LYS A 5 -5.50 -8.64 -7.20
CA LYS A 5 -5.98 -7.26 -7.37
C LYS A 5 -4.89 -6.24 -7.06
N PRO A 6 -4.71 -5.20 -7.90
CA PRO A 6 -3.90 -4.05 -7.56
C PRO A 6 -4.23 -3.51 -6.16
N ILE A 7 -3.22 -3.13 -5.37
CA ILE A 7 -3.43 -2.65 -4.01
C ILE A 7 -4.31 -1.39 -4.01
N GLU A 8 -4.21 -0.54 -5.03
CA GLU A 8 -5.09 0.60 -5.24
C GLU A 8 -6.56 0.21 -5.34
N ASP A 9 -6.87 -0.85 -6.09
CA ASP A 9 -8.23 -1.35 -6.27
C ASP A 9 -8.79 -1.92 -4.96
N GLN A 10 -7.93 -2.53 -4.14
CA GLN A 10 -8.31 -3.04 -2.83
C GLN A 10 -8.74 -1.93 -1.86
N PHE A 11 -8.20 -0.72 -2.02
CA PHE A 11 -8.67 0.44 -1.27
C PHE A 11 -9.84 1.15 -1.96
N SER A 12 -9.98 1.13 -3.28
CA SER A 12 -10.96 1.96 -4.01
C SER A 12 -12.40 1.93 -3.45
N LYS A 13 -12.87 0.77 -2.98
CA LYS A 13 -14.23 0.54 -2.45
C LYS A 13 -14.35 0.68 -0.93
N LEU A 14 -13.25 0.97 -0.24
CA LEU A 14 -13.22 1.08 1.22
C LEU A 14 -13.35 2.53 1.67
N HIS A 15 -14.27 2.78 2.59
CA HIS A 15 -14.52 4.06 3.24
C HIS A 15 -13.97 4.05 4.68
N PRO A 16 -13.45 5.17 5.21
CA PRO A 16 -13.01 5.24 6.60
C PRO A 16 -14.20 5.07 7.56
N CYS A 17 -14.00 4.33 8.66
CA CYS A 17 -15.01 4.18 9.74
C CYS A 17 -15.04 5.35 10.73
N PHE A 18 -14.02 6.19 10.74
CA PHE A 18 -13.92 7.32 11.67
C PHE A 18 -13.60 8.60 10.91
N PRO A 19 -13.98 9.78 11.43
CA PRO A 19 -13.63 11.06 10.83
C PRO A 19 -12.15 11.12 10.44
N VAL A 20 -11.83 11.60 9.24
CA VAL A 20 -10.46 11.52 8.69
C VAL A 20 -9.40 12.26 9.53
N ASN A 21 -9.83 13.19 10.38
CA ASN A 21 -8.99 13.93 11.33
C ASN A 21 -8.79 13.23 12.68
N THR A 22 -9.36 12.02 12.89
CA THR A 22 -9.13 11.18 14.07
C THR A 22 -7.64 11.07 14.35
N ARG A 23 -7.21 11.37 15.58
CA ARG A 23 -5.81 11.31 16.00
C ARG A 23 -5.41 9.86 16.19
N ILE A 24 -4.58 9.33 15.31
CA ILE A 24 -4.13 7.94 15.36
C ILE A 24 -2.64 7.90 15.67
N GLY A 25 -2.29 7.39 16.85
CA GLY A 25 -0.91 7.17 17.26
C GLY A 25 -0.43 5.77 16.88
N ILE A 26 0.79 5.64 16.39
CA ILE A 26 1.45 4.37 16.09
C ILE A 26 2.76 4.32 16.87
N VAL A 27 2.89 3.33 17.75
CA VAL A 27 4.12 3.12 18.54
C VAL A 27 4.99 2.10 17.82
N GLY A 28 6.12 2.55 17.27
CA GLY A 28 7.07 1.75 16.50
C GLY A 28 7.01 2.01 14.99
N GLY A 29 8.11 2.51 14.42
CA GLY A 29 8.30 2.83 13.01
C GLY A 29 8.94 1.70 12.19
N GLY A 30 8.70 0.45 12.57
CA GLY A 30 9.14 -0.72 11.78
C GLY A 30 8.22 -1.03 10.59
N PRO A 31 8.47 -2.15 9.87
CA PRO A 31 7.66 -2.60 8.73
C PRO A 31 6.15 -2.62 9.00
N SER A 32 5.73 -3.16 10.15
CA SER A 32 4.31 -3.19 10.53
C SER A 32 3.72 -1.80 10.75
N GLY A 33 4.39 -0.95 11.54
CA GLY A 33 3.92 0.40 11.84
C GLY A 33 3.82 1.29 10.60
N LEU A 34 4.84 1.28 9.75
CA LEU A 34 4.83 2.02 8.49
C LEU A 34 3.79 1.49 7.49
N SER A 35 3.57 0.16 7.46
CA SER A 35 2.53 -0.43 6.62
C SER A 35 1.13 -0.08 7.11
N ALA A 36 0.91 -0.03 8.43
CA ALA A 36 -0.32 0.45 9.03
C ALA A 36 -0.56 1.93 8.69
N ALA A 37 0.47 2.78 8.84
CA ALA A 37 0.40 4.19 8.48
C ALA A 37 0.07 4.39 7.00
N TYR A 38 0.73 3.64 6.12
CA TYR A 38 0.43 3.63 4.68
C TYR A 38 -1.04 3.29 4.41
N ALA A 39 -1.56 2.23 5.04
CA ALA A 39 -2.95 1.81 4.86
C ALA A 39 -3.94 2.88 5.37
N LEU A 40 -3.66 3.50 6.52
CA LEU A 40 -4.47 4.59 7.07
C LEU A 40 -4.50 5.80 6.12
N CYS A 41 -3.34 6.21 5.60
CA CYS A 41 -3.27 7.29 4.61
C CYS A 41 -4.03 6.94 3.33
N LYS A 42 -3.93 5.70 2.85
CA LYS A 42 -4.70 5.26 1.68
C LYS A 42 -6.20 5.29 1.95
N LEU A 43 -6.67 5.03 3.17
CA LEU A 43 -8.09 5.17 3.56
C LEU A 43 -8.56 6.63 3.67
N GLY A 44 -7.65 7.60 3.76
CA GLY A 44 -7.94 9.02 3.84
C GLY A 44 -7.67 9.67 5.21
N TYR A 45 -7.20 8.91 6.21
CA TYR A 45 -6.84 9.48 7.50
C TYR A 45 -5.65 10.43 7.36
N SER A 46 -5.79 11.64 7.91
CA SER A 46 -4.83 12.74 7.74
C SER A 46 -4.08 13.09 9.02
N ASN A 47 -4.43 12.49 10.16
CA ASN A 47 -3.85 12.80 11.47
C ASN A 47 -3.21 11.56 12.10
N VAL A 48 -2.18 11.05 11.43
CA VAL A 48 -1.44 9.84 11.84
C VAL A 48 -0.05 10.25 12.32
N THR A 49 0.34 9.75 13.49
CA THR A 49 1.64 10.02 14.11
C THR A 49 2.36 8.73 14.46
N ILE A 50 3.60 8.58 14.03
CA ILE A 50 4.48 7.47 14.41
C ILE A 50 5.48 7.97 15.47
N VAL A 51 5.66 7.20 16.53
CA VAL A 51 6.70 7.39 17.55
C VAL A 51 7.68 6.23 17.47
N GLU A 52 8.94 6.51 17.15
CA GLU A 52 10.02 5.54 16.97
C GLU A 52 11.18 5.85 17.92
N LYS A 53 11.58 4.85 18.72
CA LYS A 53 12.63 5.01 19.73
C LYS A 53 14.03 5.12 19.13
N ASN A 54 14.27 4.53 17.96
CA ASN A 54 15.57 4.51 17.32
C ASN A 54 15.81 5.80 16.51
N GLN A 55 17.06 6.00 16.08
CA GLN A 55 17.46 7.16 15.28
C GLN A 55 16.71 7.27 13.95
N SER A 56 16.29 6.13 13.38
CA SER A 56 15.56 6.05 12.13
C SER A 56 14.45 5.01 12.21
N VAL A 57 13.48 5.13 11.31
CA VAL A 57 12.48 4.10 11.03
C VAL A 57 13.11 2.88 10.35
N GLY A 58 12.32 1.81 10.18
CA GLY A 58 12.74 0.54 9.57
C GLY A 58 12.87 -0.61 10.56
N GLY A 59 12.88 -0.34 11.87
CA GLY A 59 12.91 -1.36 12.91
C GLY A 59 14.10 -2.30 12.75
N MET A 60 13.83 -3.61 12.65
CA MET A 60 14.87 -4.63 12.46
C MET A 60 15.41 -4.71 11.02
N CYS A 61 14.86 -3.96 10.06
CA CYS A 61 15.44 -3.80 8.73
C CYS A 61 16.56 -2.75 8.80
N GLU A 62 17.60 -3.04 9.58
CA GLU A 62 18.73 -2.15 9.80
C GLU A 62 19.83 -2.44 8.77
N SER A 63 20.35 -1.38 8.14
CA SER A 63 21.44 -1.47 7.17
C SER A 63 22.57 -0.54 7.57
N VAL A 64 23.81 -0.97 7.39
CA VAL A 64 25.02 -0.20 7.70
C VAL A 64 25.97 -0.18 6.50
N GLU A 65 26.69 0.92 6.34
CA GLU A 65 27.76 1.03 5.36
C GLU A 65 29.12 0.73 6.03
N ILE A 66 29.85 -0.23 5.47
CA ILE A 66 31.17 -0.64 5.93
C ILE A 66 32.07 -0.72 4.70
N GLU A 67 33.15 0.06 4.69
CA GLU A 67 34.13 0.07 3.58
C GLU A 67 33.49 0.33 2.20
N GLY A 68 32.50 1.23 2.14
CA GLY A 68 31.79 1.58 0.90
C GLY A 68 30.80 0.53 0.40
N ARG A 69 30.53 -0.52 1.20
CA ARG A 69 29.55 -1.57 0.91
C ARG A 69 28.43 -1.59 1.95
N ILE A 70 27.22 -1.91 1.52
CA ILE A 70 26.04 -1.97 2.39
C ILE A 70 25.80 -3.41 2.87
N TYR A 71 25.61 -3.54 4.18
CA TYR A 71 25.28 -4.78 4.87
C TYR A 71 23.98 -4.61 5.64
N ASP A 72 23.07 -5.54 5.46
CA ASP A 72 21.83 -5.58 6.23
C ASP A 72 22.06 -6.44 7.48
N LEU A 73 21.82 -5.87 8.66
CA LEU A 73 22.08 -6.52 9.96
C LEU A 73 20.92 -7.41 10.40
N GLY A 74 19.69 -7.11 10.00
CA GLY A 74 18.51 -7.88 10.33
C GLY A 74 17.79 -8.38 9.09
N GLY A 75 16.60 -7.85 8.80
CA GLY A 75 15.87 -8.18 7.57
C GLY A 75 16.72 -7.86 6.34
N GLN A 76 16.88 -8.82 5.42
CA GLN A 76 17.90 -8.74 4.38
C GLN A 76 17.43 -9.15 2.99
N VAL A 77 16.73 -10.29 2.88
CA VAL A 77 16.30 -10.86 1.59
C VAL A 77 14.80 -11.17 1.62
N LEU A 78 14.19 -11.16 0.43
CA LEU A 78 12.79 -11.49 0.21
C LEU A 78 12.66 -12.45 -0.96
N ALA A 79 11.72 -13.38 -0.85
CA ALA A 79 11.28 -14.16 -1.99
C ALA A 79 10.27 -13.34 -2.82
N ALA A 80 10.54 -13.14 -4.11
CA ALA A 80 9.83 -12.19 -4.95
C ALA A 80 8.31 -12.39 -4.94
N ASN A 81 7.84 -13.63 -4.91
CA ASN A 81 6.43 -13.97 -4.98
C ASN A 81 5.79 -14.11 -3.57
N SER A 82 6.57 -14.13 -2.49
CA SER A 82 6.00 -14.14 -1.12
C SER A 82 5.61 -12.76 -0.63
N ALA A 83 6.23 -11.71 -1.19
CA ALA A 83 6.19 -10.36 -0.66
C ALA A 83 5.60 -9.32 -1.63
N PRO A 84 4.45 -9.57 -2.31
CA PRO A 84 3.93 -8.68 -3.34
C PRO A 84 3.66 -7.27 -2.82
N PHE A 85 3.23 -7.12 -1.57
CA PHE A 85 3.01 -5.82 -0.96
C PHE A 85 4.32 -5.05 -0.71
N ILE A 86 5.39 -5.72 -0.30
CA ILE A 86 6.71 -5.06 -0.13
C ILE A 86 7.24 -4.59 -1.48
N PHE A 87 7.14 -5.43 -2.52
CA PHE A 87 7.57 -5.05 -3.87
C PHE A 87 6.67 -3.97 -4.48
N HIS A 88 5.40 -3.91 -4.12
CA HIS A 88 4.52 -2.78 -4.44
C HIS A 88 5.04 -1.48 -3.82
N LEU A 89 5.30 -1.47 -2.52
CA LEU A 89 5.85 -0.29 -1.83
C LEU A 89 7.21 0.12 -2.42
N ALA A 90 8.08 -0.85 -2.67
CA ALA A 90 9.37 -0.63 -3.33
C ALA A 90 9.21 0.02 -4.71
N LYS A 91 8.21 -0.41 -5.50
CA LYS A 91 7.90 0.18 -6.80
C LYS A 91 7.42 1.63 -6.66
N GLU A 92 6.59 1.94 -5.66
CA GLU A 92 6.13 3.32 -5.42
C GLU A 92 7.29 4.28 -5.13
N ILE A 93 8.31 3.83 -4.41
CA ILE A 93 9.51 4.63 -4.10
C ILE A 93 10.66 4.44 -5.10
N ARG A 94 10.45 3.67 -6.17
CA ARG A 94 11.47 3.33 -7.19
C ARG A 94 12.74 2.73 -6.58
N ALA A 95 12.60 1.85 -5.60
CA ALA A 95 13.73 1.13 -5.01
C ALA A 95 14.28 0.08 -5.97
N GLU A 96 15.60 0.04 -6.11
CA GLU A 96 16.29 -0.96 -6.93
C GLU A 96 16.55 -2.24 -6.14
N THR A 97 16.39 -3.38 -6.83
CA THR A 97 16.67 -4.71 -6.28
C THR A 97 17.78 -5.41 -7.06
N GLU A 98 18.43 -6.38 -6.42
CA GLU A 98 19.36 -7.32 -7.04
C GLU A 98 18.96 -8.76 -6.71
N ASP A 99 19.12 -9.65 -7.69
CA ASP A 99 18.87 -11.09 -7.54
C ASP A 99 20.05 -11.76 -6.82
N MET A 100 19.78 -12.72 -5.94
CA MET A 100 20.80 -13.43 -5.15
C MET A 100 21.25 -14.75 -5.76
N ASP A 101 20.96 -14.98 -7.04
CA ASP A 101 21.19 -16.25 -7.76
C ASP A 101 22.67 -16.69 -7.78
N PHE A 102 23.62 -15.76 -7.60
CA PHE A 102 25.07 -16.06 -7.58
C PHE A 102 25.61 -16.42 -6.18
N HIS A 103 24.81 -16.27 -5.13
CA HIS A 103 25.22 -16.62 -3.77
C HIS A 103 25.17 -18.12 -3.56
N LYS A 104 26.22 -18.68 -2.96
CA LYS A 104 26.22 -20.06 -2.50
C LYS A 104 25.25 -20.25 -1.35
N PHE A 105 24.59 -21.40 -1.32
CA PHE A 105 23.82 -21.90 -0.18
C PHE A 105 24.38 -23.25 0.21
N ALA A 106 25.14 -23.29 1.30
CA ALA A 106 25.97 -24.44 1.64
C ALA A 106 25.98 -24.71 3.14
N ILE A 107 26.30 -25.95 3.51
CA ILE A 107 26.66 -26.31 4.88
C ILE A 107 28.17 -26.16 5.01
N ILE A 108 28.64 -25.52 6.07
CA ILE A 108 30.07 -25.35 6.35
C ILE A 108 30.45 -26.07 7.64
N ASP A 109 31.61 -26.72 7.62
CA ASP A 109 32.21 -27.37 8.77
C ASP A 109 32.95 -26.34 9.64
N SER A 110 32.58 -26.24 10.92
CA SER A 110 33.10 -25.20 11.81
C SER A 110 34.58 -25.37 12.17
N SER A 111 35.13 -26.57 11.94
CA SER A 111 36.49 -26.94 12.31
C SER A 111 37.49 -26.85 11.15
N THR A 112 37.01 -26.88 9.91
CA THR A 112 37.86 -26.91 8.71
C THR A 112 37.54 -25.82 7.70
N GLY A 113 36.39 -25.16 7.80
CA GLY A 113 35.92 -24.18 6.81
C GLY A 113 35.52 -24.79 5.46
N LYS A 114 35.58 -26.12 5.32
CA LYS A 114 35.10 -26.82 4.12
C LYS A 114 33.59 -26.76 4.04
N TYR A 115 33.07 -26.59 2.84
CA TYR A 115 31.62 -26.47 2.61
C TYR A 115 31.12 -27.44 1.52
N GLU A 116 29.85 -27.82 1.65
CA GLU A 116 29.11 -28.66 0.70
C GLU A 116 27.80 -27.97 0.31
N ASP A 117 27.49 -27.94 -0.99
CA ASP A 117 26.26 -27.35 -1.51
C ASP A 117 25.03 -28.10 -0.95
N MET A 118 24.03 -27.35 -0.46
CA MET A 118 22.83 -27.96 0.11
C MET A 118 21.78 -28.27 -0.98
N LYS A 119 21.09 -29.41 -0.85
CA LYS A 119 19.98 -29.80 -1.75
C LYS A 119 18.66 -29.11 -1.37
N VAL A 120 18.63 -27.80 -1.48
CA VAL A 120 17.48 -26.98 -1.05
C VAL A 120 16.18 -27.35 -1.77
N VAL A 121 16.24 -27.55 -3.10
CA VAL A 121 15.03 -27.74 -3.92
C VAL A 121 14.26 -29.00 -3.53
N ASP A 122 14.94 -30.14 -3.43
CA ASP A 122 14.30 -31.44 -3.14
C ASP A 122 13.60 -31.44 -1.77
N ASP A 123 14.25 -30.83 -0.77
CA ASP A 123 13.72 -30.74 0.58
C ASP A 123 12.45 -29.86 0.65
N TYR A 124 12.42 -28.71 -0.03
CA TYR A 124 11.22 -27.87 -0.08
C TYR A 124 10.10 -28.49 -0.94
N VAL A 125 10.43 -29.20 -2.02
CA VAL A 125 9.45 -29.98 -2.80
C VAL A 125 8.81 -31.07 -1.94
N SER A 126 9.55 -31.69 -1.02
CA SER A 126 9.02 -32.75 -0.15
C SER A 126 7.88 -32.27 0.79
N ILE A 127 7.87 -30.99 1.18
CA ILE A 127 6.87 -30.42 2.09
C ILE A 127 5.78 -29.60 1.37
N ILE A 128 5.96 -29.32 0.07
CA ILE A 128 5.08 -28.44 -0.71
C ILE A 128 3.63 -28.93 -0.69
N SER A 129 3.42 -30.25 -0.79
CA SER A 129 2.08 -30.85 -0.78
C SER A 129 1.34 -30.56 0.53
N LEU A 130 2.05 -30.68 1.66
CA LEU A 130 1.48 -30.37 2.97
C LEU A 130 1.18 -28.87 3.10
N THR A 131 2.10 -28.01 2.67
CA THR A 131 1.89 -26.56 2.70
C THR A 131 0.70 -26.14 1.83
N LEU A 132 0.57 -26.69 0.61
CA LEU A 132 -0.57 -26.43 -0.26
C LEU A 132 -1.87 -26.99 0.29
N LYS A 133 -1.86 -28.17 0.91
CA LYS A 133 -3.03 -28.77 1.56
C LYS A 133 -3.53 -27.89 2.70
N LEU A 134 -2.63 -27.41 3.55
CA LEU A 134 -2.98 -26.47 4.63
C LEU A 134 -3.48 -25.15 4.07
N GLN A 135 -2.82 -24.61 3.04
CA GLN A 135 -3.26 -23.39 2.37
C GLN A 135 -4.68 -23.54 1.78
N TYR A 136 -4.96 -24.68 1.15
CA TYR A 136 -6.27 -25.01 0.62
C TYR A 136 -7.31 -25.17 1.73
N TYR A 137 -6.96 -25.84 2.84
CA TYR A 137 -7.84 -25.94 4.00
C TYR A 137 -8.18 -24.55 4.57
N ILE A 138 -7.19 -23.67 4.73
CA ILE A 138 -7.41 -22.28 5.18
C ILE A 138 -8.35 -21.54 4.23
N LEU A 139 -8.13 -21.66 2.91
CA LEU A 139 -8.97 -21.01 1.90
C LEU A 139 -10.39 -21.58 1.88
N THR A 140 -10.56 -22.89 2.05
CA THR A 140 -11.87 -23.55 1.99
C THR A 140 -12.65 -23.47 3.28
N SER A 141 -12.01 -23.51 4.45
CA SER A 141 -12.64 -23.17 5.73
C SER A 141 -13.09 -21.70 5.78
N ASN A 142 -12.56 -20.84 4.89
CA ASN A 142 -13.06 -19.48 4.68
C ASN A 142 -14.26 -19.41 3.71
N VAL A 143 -14.60 -20.49 3.00
CA VAL A 143 -15.65 -20.56 1.97
C VAL A 143 -16.79 -21.53 2.35
N ILE A 144 -16.51 -22.55 3.15
CA ILE A 144 -17.46 -23.60 3.57
C ILE A 144 -18.07 -23.23 4.94
N CYS A 145 -18.85 -22.16 4.94
CA CYS A 145 -19.95 -21.92 5.87
C CYS A 145 -21.13 -21.42 5.02
N GLN A 146 -21.73 -22.32 4.23
CA GLN A 146 -22.90 -22.02 3.38
C GLN A 146 -24.22 -22.58 3.95
N GLN A 147 -24.27 -22.97 5.23
CA GLN A 147 -25.51 -23.41 5.87
C GLN A 147 -25.86 -22.71 7.18
N ASP A 148 -25.00 -21.85 7.68
CA ASP A 148 -25.36 -20.83 8.67
C ASP A 148 -24.71 -19.52 8.19
N GLU A 149 -25.46 -18.42 8.28
CA GLU A 149 -25.19 -17.09 7.71
C GLU A 149 -23.70 -16.71 7.66
N ALA A 150 -23.26 -16.36 6.45
CA ALA A 150 -21.90 -16.08 6.02
C ALA A 150 -21.03 -15.27 7.00
N LYS A 151 -19.95 -15.89 7.48
CA LYS A 151 -18.68 -15.20 7.79
C LYS A 151 -17.54 -15.97 7.13
N SER A 152 -16.84 -15.34 6.19
CA SER A 152 -15.43 -15.69 5.95
C SER A 152 -14.74 -15.66 7.32
N SER A 153 -13.97 -16.69 7.72
CA SER A 153 -13.51 -16.77 9.12
C SER A 153 -12.71 -15.54 9.59
N GLY A 154 -12.23 -14.69 8.67
CA GLY A 154 -11.62 -13.39 8.98
C GLY A 154 -10.28 -13.52 9.70
N ARG A 155 -9.73 -14.74 9.74
CA ARG A 155 -8.48 -15.10 10.39
C ARG A 155 -7.29 -14.74 9.50
N MET A 156 -6.29 -14.07 10.08
CA MET A 156 -5.14 -13.50 9.38
C MET A 156 -3.85 -13.82 10.13
N GLY A 157 -2.71 -13.80 9.45
CA GLY A 157 -1.42 -14.13 10.08
C GLY A 157 -1.41 -15.54 10.67
N VAL A 158 -0.75 -15.71 11.82
CA VAL A 158 -0.63 -17.00 12.52
C VAL A 158 -2.00 -17.53 12.96
N HIS A 159 -2.97 -16.65 13.24
CA HIS A 159 -4.34 -17.07 13.62
C HIS A 159 -5.02 -17.93 12.55
N SER A 160 -4.64 -17.77 11.28
CA SER A 160 -5.19 -18.57 10.19
C SER A 160 -4.84 -20.06 10.28
N VAL A 161 -3.74 -20.40 10.96
CA VAL A 161 -3.18 -21.75 11.07
C VAL A 161 -3.12 -22.27 12.50
N SER A 162 -3.28 -21.40 13.49
CA SER A 162 -3.05 -21.73 14.90
C SER A 162 -4.00 -22.80 15.46
N ASN A 163 -5.22 -22.93 14.92
CA ASN A 163 -6.19 -23.92 15.38
C ASN A 163 -5.95 -25.32 14.79
N ILE A 164 -5.20 -25.42 13.69
CA ILE A 164 -4.94 -26.68 12.98
C ILE A 164 -3.53 -27.21 13.21
N ALA A 165 -2.54 -26.34 13.38
CA ALA A 165 -1.13 -26.68 13.42
C ALA A 165 -0.44 -26.25 14.73
N TRP A 166 -1.15 -26.36 15.85
CA TRP A 166 -0.61 -26.00 17.17
C TRP A 166 0.34 -27.06 17.74
N ASP A 167 0.28 -28.31 17.29
CA ASP A 167 1.20 -29.37 17.71
C ASP A 167 2.66 -28.97 17.40
N LEU A 168 3.59 -29.45 18.23
CA LEU A 168 5.02 -29.35 17.95
C LEU A 168 5.34 -29.96 16.57
N SER A 169 6.31 -29.36 15.87
CA SER A 169 6.57 -29.67 14.46
C SER A 169 6.85 -31.16 14.18
N PRO A 170 7.67 -31.88 14.97
CA PRO A 170 7.90 -33.31 14.75
C PRO A 170 6.62 -34.14 14.86
N GLU A 171 5.81 -33.89 15.87
CA GLU A 171 4.55 -34.58 16.15
C GLU A 171 3.52 -34.32 15.04
N PHE A 172 3.39 -33.05 14.65
CA PHE A 172 2.49 -32.65 13.58
C PHE A 172 2.84 -33.34 12.26
N LEU A 173 4.12 -33.33 11.88
CA LEU A 173 4.58 -33.93 10.64
C LEU A 173 4.40 -35.45 10.62
N LYS A 174 4.67 -36.13 11.74
CA LYS A 174 4.43 -37.56 11.89
C LYS A 174 2.95 -37.91 11.65
N GLY A 175 2.04 -37.09 12.18
CA GLY A 175 0.59 -37.21 11.93
C GLY A 175 0.18 -37.01 10.47
N HIS A 176 1.04 -36.39 9.65
CA HIS A 176 0.81 -36.09 8.24
C HIS A 176 1.68 -36.92 7.28
N GLY A 177 2.29 -38.00 7.77
CA GLY A 177 3.04 -38.95 6.94
C GLY A 177 4.47 -38.52 6.59
N LEU A 178 4.98 -37.45 7.22
CA LEU A 178 6.36 -36.99 7.08
C LEU A 178 7.18 -37.42 8.31
N ARG A 179 8.38 -37.95 8.10
CA ARG A 179 9.23 -38.49 9.18
C ARG A 179 9.81 -37.39 10.07
N SER A 180 10.19 -36.28 9.47
CA SER A 180 10.82 -35.12 10.12
C SER A 180 10.67 -33.89 9.24
N VAL A 181 10.97 -32.71 9.79
CA VAL A 181 11.15 -31.50 8.98
C VAL A 181 12.33 -31.74 8.02
N PRO A 182 12.21 -31.42 6.72
CA PRO A 182 13.33 -31.51 5.78
C PRO A 182 14.51 -30.65 6.25
N LYS A 183 15.73 -31.10 5.99
CA LYS A 183 16.94 -30.53 6.59
C LYS A 183 17.13 -29.07 6.18
N SER A 184 16.95 -28.75 4.90
CA SER A 184 17.06 -27.37 4.41
C SER A 184 16.03 -26.42 5.03
N VAL A 185 14.81 -26.93 5.29
CA VAL A 185 13.72 -26.15 5.90
C VAL A 185 14.05 -25.87 7.36
N ALA A 186 14.50 -26.88 8.09
CA ALA A 186 14.93 -26.74 9.47
C ALA A 186 16.09 -25.73 9.60
N TYR A 187 17.10 -25.87 8.74
CA TYR A 187 18.26 -24.98 8.74
C TYR A 187 17.92 -23.57 8.33
N GLY A 188 17.09 -23.37 7.29
CA GLY A 188 16.61 -22.05 6.92
C GLY A 188 15.84 -21.37 8.06
N PHE A 189 14.97 -22.12 8.75
CA PHE A 189 14.18 -21.62 9.87
C PHE A 189 15.05 -21.21 11.06
N THR A 190 15.96 -22.10 11.48
CA THR A 190 16.87 -21.87 12.61
C THR A 190 17.95 -20.85 12.29
N ALA A 191 18.49 -20.81 11.08
CA ALA A 191 19.44 -19.78 10.70
C ALA A 191 18.80 -18.39 10.64
N SER A 192 17.50 -18.28 10.33
CA SER A 192 16.78 -17.01 10.27
C SER A 192 16.36 -16.45 11.64
N GLY A 193 16.73 -17.11 12.74
CA GLY A 193 16.48 -16.60 14.09
C GLY A 193 15.17 -17.07 14.74
N TYR A 194 14.43 -18.00 14.14
CA TYR A 194 13.13 -18.45 14.65
C TYR A 194 13.19 -19.59 15.69
N GLY A 195 14.39 -19.95 16.15
CA GLY A 195 14.65 -21.02 17.11
C GLY A 195 14.78 -22.40 16.46
N PHE A 196 14.72 -23.45 17.28
CA PHE A 196 14.88 -24.83 16.83
C PHE A 196 13.53 -25.44 16.48
N VAL A 197 13.40 -26.01 15.26
CA VAL A 197 12.10 -26.48 14.73
C VAL A 197 11.40 -27.50 15.62
N GLN A 198 12.16 -28.33 16.34
CA GLN A 198 11.63 -29.33 17.27
C GLN A 198 10.87 -28.74 18.46
N ASP A 199 11.16 -27.49 18.84
CA ASP A 199 10.49 -26.82 19.96
C ASP A 199 9.31 -25.95 19.50
N MET A 200 9.14 -25.79 18.19
CA MET A 200 8.19 -24.84 17.63
C MET A 200 6.90 -25.55 17.19
N PRO A 201 5.73 -24.98 17.49
CA PRO A 201 4.48 -25.34 16.83
C PRO A 201 4.62 -25.31 15.30
N TYR A 202 4.04 -26.30 14.63
CA TYR A 202 4.14 -26.40 13.16
C TYR A 202 3.52 -25.19 12.44
N ALA A 203 2.57 -24.49 13.06
CA ALA A 203 1.99 -23.25 12.56
C ALA A 203 3.07 -22.22 12.15
N TYR A 204 4.12 -22.07 12.94
CA TYR A 204 5.22 -21.14 12.64
C TYR A 204 6.10 -21.64 11.49
N VAL A 205 6.40 -22.94 11.46
CA VAL A 205 7.15 -23.57 10.36
C VAL A 205 6.36 -23.48 9.04
N HIS A 206 5.03 -23.57 9.11
CA HIS A 206 4.16 -23.37 7.97
C HIS A 206 4.23 -21.94 7.41
N GLU A 207 4.17 -20.91 8.26
CA GLU A 207 4.31 -19.51 7.83
C GLU A 207 5.67 -19.23 7.16
N PHE A 208 6.74 -19.84 7.70
CA PHE A 208 8.07 -19.77 7.11
C PHE A 208 8.15 -20.48 5.74
N THR A 209 7.67 -21.73 5.64
CA THR A 209 7.76 -22.52 4.40
C THR A 209 6.91 -21.94 3.28
N ARG A 210 5.69 -21.48 3.59
CA ARG A 210 4.81 -20.79 2.63
C ARG A 210 5.52 -19.61 1.96
N THR A 211 6.38 -18.93 2.71
CA THR A 211 7.14 -17.77 2.23
C THR A 211 8.38 -18.20 1.44
N SER A 212 9.17 -19.10 2.00
CA SER A 212 10.48 -19.50 1.46
C SER A 212 10.41 -20.21 0.10
N MET A 213 9.25 -20.76 -0.28
CA MET A 213 9.05 -21.44 -1.56
C MET A 213 8.70 -20.50 -2.73
N ALA A 214 8.59 -19.20 -2.50
CA ALA A 214 7.91 -18.30 -3.43
C ALA A 214 8.85 -17.44 -4.30
N GLY A 215 9.44 -18.05 -5.32
CA GLY A 215 10.13 -17.33 -6.40
C GLY A 215 11.59 -16.97 -6.11
N LYS A 216 12.15 -16.05 -6.90
CA LYS A 216 13.56 -15.64 -6.80
C LYS A 216 13.84 -14.85 -5.52
N ILE A 217 15.01 -15.08 -4.92
CA ILE A 217 15.48 -14.33 -3.76
C ILE A 217 16.10 -13.01 -4.20
N ARG A 218 15.65 -11.91 -3.60
CA ARG A 218 16.10 -10.55 -3.91
C ARG A 218 16.45 -9.78 -2.67
N ARG A 219 17.33 -8.80 -2.82
CA ARG A 219 17.59 -7.75 -1.82
C ARG A 219 17.54 -6.37 -2.45
N PHE A 220 17.54 -5.34 -1.61
CA PHE A 220 17.55 -3.94 -2.05
C PHE A 220 18.98 -3.39 -2.10
N LYS A 221 19.38 -2.81 -3.23
CA LYS A 221 20.76 -2.32 -3.42
C LYS A 221 21.16 -1.22 -2.44
N GLY A 222 20.22 -0.38 -2.04
CA GLY A 222 20.44 0.69 -1.04
C GLY A 222 20.36 0.21 0.42
N GLY A 223 20.31 -1.10 0.66
CA GLY A 223 19.99 -1.67 1.97
C GLY A 223 18.49 -1.63 2.26
N TYR A 224 18.02 -2.57 3.05
CA TYR A 224 16.60 -2.70 3.35
C TYR A 224 16.07 -1.54 4.24
N ALA A 225 16.91 -0.95 5.09
CA ALA A 225 16.56 0.25 5.86
C ALA A 225 16.09 1.41 4.96
N SER A 226 16.76 1.59 3.82
CA SER A 226 16.48 2.70 2.90
C SER A 226 15.08 2.65 2.30
N VAL A 227 14.50 1.45 2.16
CA VAL A 227 13.13 1.27 1.65
C VAL A 227 12.14 1.86 2.64
N TRP A 228 12.26 1.51 3.91
CA TRP A 228 11.36 1.97 4.96
C TRP A 228 11.52 3.46 5.24
N GLN A 229 12.75 3.97 5.18
CA GLN A 229 13.00 5.40 5.29
C GLN A 229 12.30 6.18 4.16
N LYS A 230 12.47 5.78 2.90
CA LYS A 230 11.82 6.43 1.75
C LYS A 230 10.29 6.34 1.81
N ILE A 231 9.73 5.21 2.28
CA ILE A 231 8.28 5.08 2.51
C ILE A 231 7.83 6.10 3.55
N SER A 232 8.53 6.19 4.68
CA SER A 232 8.22 7.15 5.75
C SER A 232 8.26 8.60 5.24
N GLU A 233 9.27 8.97 4.46
CA GLU A 233 9.42 10.30 3.87
C GLU A 233 8.34 10.61 2.81
N GLY A 234 7.81 9.59 2.14
CA GLY A 234 6.77 9.73 1.13
C GLY A 234 5.34 9.80 1.70
N LEU A 235 5.15 9.45 2.98
CA LEU A 235 3.85 9.45 3.64
C LEU A 235 3.52 10.82 4.25
N PRO A 236 2.26 11.30 4.12
CA PRO A 236 1.83 12.56 4.72
C PRO A 236 1.48 12.37 6.21
N ILE A 237 2.45 11.96 7.02
CA ILE A 237 2.30 11.64 8.45
C ILE A 237 3.35 12.35 9.29
N GLN A 238 3.11 12.44 10.59
CA GLN A 238 4.11 12.90 11.55
C GLN A 238 4.94 11.70 12.02
N VAL A 239 6.27 11.84 12.04
CA VAL A 239 7.18 10.79 12.51
C VAL A 239 8.17 11.38 13.48
N HIS A 240 8.18 10.89 14.71
CA HIS A 240 9.10 11.27 15.77
C HIS A 240 10.10 10.12 15.99
N CYS A 241 11.30 10.24 15.44
CA CYS A 241 12.41 9.34 15.75
C CYS A 241 13.10 9.77 17.05
N LYS A 242 13.92 8.88 17.63
CA LYS A 242 14.58 9.05 18.95
C LYS A 242 13.58 9.41 20.07
N ALA A 243 12.37 8.90 19.94
CA ALA A 243 11.26 9.20 20.82
C ALA A 243 10.84 7.91 21.51
N GLU A 244 11.20 7.76 22.78
CA GLU A 244 10.91 6.57 23.57
C GLU A 244 9.55 6.74 24.26
N VAL A 245 8.59 5.87 23.94
CA VAL A 245 7.32 5.80 24.68
C VAL A 245 7.60 5.23 26.05
N LEU A 246 7.46 6.07 27.08
CA LEU A 246 7.60 5.69 28.47
C LEU A 246 6.30 5.15 29.00
N ALA A 247 5.15 5.74 28.68
CA ALA A 247 3.89 5.25 29.21
C ALA A 247 2.74 5.35 28.23
N VAL A 248 1.75 4.46 28.36
CA VAL A 248 0.47 4.48 27.64
C VAL A 248 -0.65 4.39 28.67
N ARG A 249 -1.56 5.36 28.64
CA ARG A 249 -2.74 5.43 29.54
C ARG A 249 -4.01 5.64 28.72
N ARG A 250 -5.00 4.77 28.92
CA ARG A 250 -6.31 4.74 28.27
C ARG A 250 -7.35 5.31 29.22
N LYS A 251 -7.72 6.57 28.98
CA LYS A 251 -8.65 7.29 29.85
C LYS A 251 -10.09 6.80 29.62
N PRO A 252 -10.98 6.85 30.62
CA PRO A 252 -12.40 6.44 30.48
C PRO A 252 -13.17 7.18 29.38
N ALA A 253 -12.74 8.39 29.01
CA ALA A 253 -13.32 9.18 27.92
C ALA A 253 -12.98 8.68 26.50
N GLY A 254 -12.27 7.54 26.38
CA GLY A 254 -11.83 6.98 25.10
C GLY A 254 -10.57 7.63 24.52
N ILE A 255 -10.01 8.62 25.21
CA ILE A 255 -8.75 9.28 24.86
C ILE A 255 -7.56 8.49 25.42
N ILE A 256 -6.55 8.31 24.59
CA ILE A 256 -5.30 7.63 24.92
C ILE A 256 -4.22 8.69 25.07
N SER A 257 -3.56 8.75 26.23
CA SER A 257 -2.41 9.61 26.45
C SER A 257 -1.14 8.77 26.54
N ILE A 258 -0.09 9.18 25.82
CA ILE A 258 1.24 8.59 25.93
C ILE A 258 2.24 9.60 26.48
N ASP A 259 3.17 9.12 27.29
CA ASP A 259 4.33 9.90 27.72
C ASP A 259 5.52 9.49 26.86
N VAL A 260 6.16 10.47 26.22
CA VAL A 260 7.28 10.24 25.31
C VAL A 260 8.50 10.99 25.83
N ARG A 261 9.64 10.31 25.87
CA ARG A 261 10.95 10.92 26.11
C ARG A 261 11.61 11.20 24.77
N ASP A 262 12.01 12.43 24.53
CA ASP A 262 12.74 12.82 23.33
C ASP A 262 14.26 12.60 23.45
N GLU A 263 15.00 13.00 22.42
CA GLU A 263 16.47 12.88 22.38
C GLU A 263 17.19 13.73 23.44
N ASN A 264 16.55 14.79 23.94
CA ASN A 264 17.08 15.67 24.97
C ASN A 264 16.76 15.16 26.39
N GLY A 265 15.98 14.08 26.50
CA GLY A 265 15.50 13.54 27.76
C GLY A 265 14.26 14.26 28.31
N GLU A 266 13.69 15.22 27.57
CA GLU A 266 12.47 15.91 27.94
C GLU A 266 11.26 14.98 27.78
N LYS A 267 10.32 15.08 28.72
CA LYS A 267 9.09 14.29 28.71
C LYS A 267 7.96 15.14 28.15
N GLN A 268 7.34 14.66 27.08
CA GLN A 268 6.15 15.27 26.47
C GLN A 268 4.96 14.30 26.51
N GLY A 269 3.78 14.85 26.78
CA GLY A 269 2.52 14.11 26.67
C GLY A 269 1.93 14.27 25.27
N MET A 270 1.50 13.16 24.66
CA MET A 270 0.75 13.18 23.41
C MET A 270 -0.61 12.50 23.62
N GLU A 271 -1.64 12.94 22.90
CA GLU A 271 -2.99 12.38 23.01
C GLU A 271 -3.53 11.91 21.65
N PHE A 272 -4.17 10.75 21.68
CA PHE A 272 -4.74 10.08 20.51
C PHE A 272 -6.14 9.55 20.80
N ASP A 273 -6.94 9.42 19.76
CA ASP A 273 -8.26 8.79 19.83
C ASP A 273 -8.16 7.26 19.60
N LYS A 274 -7.12 6.84 18.88
CA LYS A 274 -6.80 5.44 18.55
C LYS A 274 -5.29 5.22 18.68
N ILE A 275 -4.85 4.05 19.15
CA ILE A 275 -3.43 3.68 19.17
C ILE A 275 -3.18 2.33 18.52
N ILE A 276 -2.15 2.25 17.69
CA ILE A 276 -1.63 1.01 17.10
C ILE A 276 -0.26 0.74 17.71
N ILE A 277 -0.12 -0.39 18.40
CA ILE A 277 1.15 -0.82 18.99
C ILE A 277 1.84 -1.77 18.03
N SER A 278 3.02 -1.39 17.55
CA SER A 278 3.87 -2.16 16.65
C SER A 278 5.15 -2.61 17.37
N GLY A 279 5.42 -3.91 17.37
CA GLY A 279 6.66 -4.49 17.91
C GLY A 279 6.54 -4.99 19.36
N ALA A 280 7.70 -5.21 20.00
CA ALA A 280 7.80 -5.97 21.24
C ALA A 280 7.50 -5.20 22.54
N PHE A 281 7.04 -3.95 22.44
CA PHE A 281 6.74 -3.08 23.57
C PHE A 281 5.77 -3.68 24.62
N PRO A 282 4.73 -4.46 24.25
CA PRO A 282 3.82 -5.08 25.22
C PRO A 282 4.42 -6.26 26.02
N PHE A 283 5.57 -6.79 25.64
CA PHE A 283 6.08 -8.09 26.12
C PHE A 283 7.14 -7.97 27.21
N GLY A 284 7.15 -6.87 27.98
CA GLY A 284 8.17 -6.60 29.02
C GLY A 284 8.27 -7.67 30.12
N SER A 285 7.22 -8.48 30.31
CA SER A 285 7.15 -9.63 31.24
C SER A 285 7.39 -11.00 30.58
N GLY A 286 7.69 -11.02 29.28
CA GLY A 286 7.88 -12.25 28.50
C GLY A 286 9.18 -13.00 28.83
N LYS A 287 9.20 -14.30 28.52
CA LYS A 287 10.38 -15.16 28.75
C LYS A 287 11.34 -15.08 27.56
N THR A 288 12.65 -15.19 27.83
CA THR A 288 13.61 -15.47 26.75
C THR A 288 13.57 -16.96 26.46
N TYR A 289 13.42 -17.32 25.19
CA TYR A 289 13.41 -18.70 24.71
C TYR A 289 14.67 -19.46 25.15
N ARG A 290 14.47 -20.68 25.68
CA ARG A 290 15.53 -21.54 26.27
C ARG A 290 16.43 -20.85 27.31
N SER A 291 15.94 -19.79 27.95
CA SER A 291 16.61 -19.20 29.11
C SER A 291 16.49 -20.11 30.34
N PRO A 292 17.59 -20.33 31.10
CA PRO A 292 17.57 -21.18 32.29
C PRO A 292 16.80 -20.57 33.47
N SER A 293 16.55 -19.26 33.45
CA SER A 293 15.73 -18.56 34.45
C SER A 293 14.73 -17.62 33.78
N PRO A 294 13.57 -17.34 34.42
CA PRO A 294 12.68 -16.29 33.95
C PRO A 294 13.43 -14.95 33.96
N ASN A 295 13.25 -14.15 32.90
CA ASN A 295 13.91 -12.86 32.76
C ASN A 295 13.68 -12.01 34.02
N ILE A 296 14.76 -11.50 34.62
CA ILE A 296 14.67 -10.36 35.53
C ILE A 296 14.27 -9.19 34.63
N ALA A 297 13.05 -8.70 34.76
CA ALA A 297 12.47 -7.75 33.83
C ALA A 297 13.37 -6.51 33.67
N GLU A 298 13.86 -6.27 32.45
CA GLU A 298 14.50 -4.98 32.07
C GLU A 298 13.47 -3.85 32.00
N PHE A 299 12.17 -4.16 32.05
CA PHE A 299 11.06 -3.22 31.96
C PHE A 299 10.07 -3.46 33.10
N SER A 300 9.80 -2.44 33.94
CA SER A 300 8.76 -2.56 34.96
C SER A 300 7.36 -2.50 34.29
N PRO A 301 6.40 -3.33 34.72
CA PRO A 301 5.01 -3.31 34.23
C PRO A 301 4.25 -1.99 34.46
N GLU A 302 4.87 -0.97 35.03
CA GLU A 302 4.24 0.29 35.45
C GLU A 302 3.98 1.28 34.29
N HIS A 303 4.42 0.93 33.08
CA HIS A 303 4.50 1.85 31.96
C HIS A 303 3.24 1.80 31.05
N ILE A 304 2.58 0.66 30.88
CA ILE A 304 1.29 0.58 30.16
C ILE A 304 0.22 0.22 31.18
N ASP A 305 -0.94 0.89 31.13
CA ASP A 305 -2.10 0.56 31.94
C ASP A 305 -2.80 -0.73 31.48
N THR A 306 -2.08 -1.86 31.49
CA THR A 306 -2.56 -3.14 30.93
C THR A 306 -3.83 -3.66 31.60
N SER A 307 -4.78 -4.11 30.80
CA SER A 307 -5.94 -4.86 31.28
C SER A 307 -5.51 -6.22 31.86
N GLU A 308 -6.38 -6.87 32.63
CA GLU A 308 -6.10 -8.20 33.18
C GLU A 308 -5.85 -9.23 32.06
N LEU A 309 -6.62 -9.15 30.98
CA LEU A 309 -6.46 -10.02 29.82
C LEU A 309 -5.14 -9.75 29.09
N GLU A 310 -4.77 -8.49 28.87
CA GLU A 310 -3.48 -8.16 28.26
C GLU A 310 -2.31 -8.69 29.09
N ARG A 311 -2.36 -8.52 30.41
CA ARG A 311 -1.33 -9.03 31.31
C ARG A 311 -1.24 -10.56 31.29
N GLU A 312 -2.38 -11.25 31.33
CA GLU A 312 -2.43 -12.72 31.20
C GLU A 312 -1.81 -13.17 29.88
N MET A 313 -2.25 -12.57 28.76
CA MET A 313 -1.85 -12.94 27.41
C MET A 313 -0.37 -12.66 27.18
N PHE A 314 0.09 -11.43 27.39
CA PHE A 314 1.47 -11.03 27.07
C PHE A 314 2.52 -11.68 27.99
N SER A 315 2.12 -12.14 29.20
CA SER A 315 3.02 -12.93 30.06
C SER A 315 3.40 -14.30 29.49
N LYS A 316 2.61 -14.83 28.53
CA LYS A 316 2.87 -16.11 27.85
C LYS A 316 3.82 -15.98 26.67
N VAL A 317 4.08 -14.74 26.22
CA VAL A 317 4.91 -14.47 25.05
C VAL A 317 6.38 -14.74 25.37
N GLN A 318 7.04 -15.43 24.46
CA GLN A 318 8.47 -15.68 24.47
C GLN A 318 9.13 -14.87 23.37
N THR A 319 10.34 -14.40 23.61
CA THR A 319 11.19 -13.75 22.60
C THR A 319 12.53 -14.45 22.53
N ILE A 320 13.18 -14.36 21.38
CA ILE A 320 14.50 -14.95 21.13
C ILE A 320 15.55 -13.85 21.15
N ASP A 321 16.61 -14.07 21.90
CA ASP A 321 17.80 -13.23 21.85
C ASP A 321 18.62 -13.64 20.63
N TYR A 322 18.62 -12.80 19.59
CA TYR A 322 19.27 -13.12 18.32
C TYR A 322 20.29 -12.05 17.96
N TYR A 323 21.51 -12.48 17.68
CA TYR A 323 22.66 -11.60 17.52
C TYR A 323 23.21 -11.69 16.12
N THR A 324 23.53 -10.53 15.54
CA THR A 324 24.33 -10.41 14.32
C THR A 324 25.68 -9.82 14.68
N THR A 325 26.74 -10.57 14.45
CA THR A 325 28.12 -10.15 14.71
C THR A 325 28.83 -9.93 13.38
N VAL A 326 29.35 -8.72 13.17
CA VAL A 326 30.06 -8.36 11.95
C VAL A 326 31.56 -8.41 12.23
N LEU A 327 32.26 -9.28 11.50
CA LEU A 327 33.68 -9.53 11.68
C LEU A 327 34.44 -9.18 10.39
N LYS A 328 35.62 -8.58 10.55
CA LYS A 328 36.62 -8.48 9.48
C LYS A 328 37.62 -9.61 9.65
N ILE A 329 37.77 -10.44 8.62
CA ILE A 329 38.45 -11.73 8.69
C ILE A 329 39.44 -11.90 7.55
N THR A 330 40.66 -12.33 7.87
CA THR A 330 41.66 -12.82 6.91
C THR A 330 41.78 -14.33 6.95
N GLY A 331 42.25 -14.95 5.86
CA GLY A 331 42.45 -16.41 5.76
C GLY A 331 41.24 -17.19 5.25
N LEU A 332 40.06 -16.56 5.17
CA LEU A 332 38.82 -17.16 4.64
C LEU A 332 38.42 -16.62 3.26
N GLU A 333 39.33 -15.96 2.53
CA GLU A 333 39.04 -15.32 1.24
C GLU A 333 38.65 -16.33 0.14
N HIS A 334 39.02 -17.60 0.31
CA HIS A 334 38.66 -18.69 -0.58
C HIS A 334 37.17 -19.08 -0.52
N ILE A 335 36.45 -18.68 0.55
CA ILE A 335 35.02 -18.94 0.70
C ILE A 335 34.25 -17.95 -0.19
N PRO A 336 33.47 -18.41 -1.19
CA PRO A 336 32.78 -17.51 -2.12
C PRO A 336 31.66 -16.68 -1.44
N MET A 337 31.08 -15.74 -2.19
CA MET A 337 29.86 -15.06 -1.73
C MET A 337 28.75 -16.09 -1.52
N GLY A 338 28.09 -16.04 -0.37
CA GLY A 338 27.13 -17.07 -0.01
C GLY A 338 26.66 -16.99 1.42
N PHE A 339 25.60 -17.74 1.68
CA PHE A 339 25.03 -18.01 2.99
C PHE A 339 25.38 -19.45 3.40
N TYR A 340 25.96 -19.59 4.57
CA TYR A 340 26.54 -20.82 5.06
C TYR A 340 25.94 -21.23 6.39
N TYR A 341 25.54 -22.49 6.48
CA TYR A 341 24.88 -23.10 7.61
C TYR A 341 25.87 -23.91 8.45
N PHE A 342 25.88 -23.69 9.77
CA PHE A 342 26.63 -24.56 10.68
C PHE A 342 25.71 -25.66 11.20
N GLY A 343 25.64 -26.77 10.48
CA GLY A 343 24.69 -27.85 10.75
C GLY A 343 24.81 -28.43 12.16
N GLU A 344 26.02 -28.64 12.65
CA GLU A 344 26.31 -29.14 14.00
C GLU A 344 25.73 -28.27 15.13
N PHE A 345 25.69 -26.95 14.95
CA PHE A 345 25.11 -26.02 15.92
C PHE A 345 23.58 -25.89 15.74
N MET A 346 23.05 -26.19 14.56
CA MET A 346 21.60 -26.16 14.35
C MET A 346 20.91 -27.47 14.73
N ASP A 347 21.61 -28.59 14.68
CA ASP A 347 21.08 -29.91 15.04
C ASP A 347 20.92 -30.07 16.57
N ASP A 348 21.72 -29.36 17.37
CA ASP A 348 21.70 -29.45 18.84
C ASP A 348 21.38 -28.09 19.52
N PRO A 349 20.20 -27.95 20.15
CA PRO A 349 19.84 -26.77 20.93
C PRO A 349 20.75 -26.46 22.13
N SER A 350 21.59 -27.40 22.58
CA SER A 350 22.58 -27.15 23.63
C SER A 350 23.70 -26.21 23.18
N SER A 351 23.86 -26.02 21.87
CA SER A 351 24.92 -25.21 21.26
C SER A 351 24.63 -23.70 21.22
N ILE A 352 23.52 -23.22 21.83
CA ILE A 352 23.19 -21.79 21.93
C ILE A 352 24.45 -20.98 22.28
N GLY A 353 24.63 -19.84 21.61
CA GLY A 353 25.84 -19.01 21.65
C GLY A 353 26.74 -19.20 20.44
N HIS A 354 26.86 -20.42 19.90
CA HIS A 354 27.61 -20.67 18.68
C HIS A 354 26.89 -20.07 17.46
N PRO A 355 27.63 -19.71 16.40
CA PRO A 355 27.03 -19.19 15.18
C PRO A 355 26.23 -20.27 14.45
N VAL A 356 24.94 -20.08 14.27
CA VAL A 356 24.10 -21.01 13.48
C VAL A 356 24.25 -20.78 11.98
N ALA A 357 24.65 -19.58 11.57
CA ALA A 357 24.93 -19.25 10.19
C ALA A 357 26.01 -18.16 10.05
N MET A 358 26.62 -18.11 8.88
CA MET A 358 27.44 -16.98 8.43
C MET A 358 27.15 -16.59 6.99
N GLN A 359 27.51 -15.37 6.63
CA GLN A 359 27.38 -14.88 5.26
C GLN A 359 28.56 -14.01 4.85
N ARG A 360 28.98 -14.21 3.61
CA ARG A 360 29.83 -13.30 2.85
C ARG A 360 29.03 -12.68 1.73
N PHE A 361 28.78 -11.37 1.81
CA PHE A 361 27.96 -10.66 0.81
C PHE A 361 28.74 -10.19 -0.40
N HIS A 362 29.96 -9.71 -0.19
CA HIS A 362 30.74 -9.01 -1.19
C HIS A 362 32.07 -9.73 -1.36
N ALA A 363 32.44 -10.06 -2.60
CA ALA A 363 33.66 -10.80 -2.90
C ALA A 363 34.92 -9.93 -2.73
N ASP A 364 34.77 -8.61 -2.83
CA ASP A 364 35.83 -7.61 -2.73
C ASP A 364 36.10 -7.12 -1.31
N THR A 365 35.38 -7.67 -0.30
CA THR A 365 35.62 -7.37 1.11
C THR A 365 35.94 -8.63 1.91
N ASN A 366 36.56 -8.38 3.06
CA ASN A 366 36.87 -9.37 4.09
C ASN A 366 35.87 -9.28 5.26
N VAL A 367 34.65 -8.79 5.00
CA VAL A 367 33.61 -8.59 6.01
C VAL A 367 32.61 -9.74 5.95
N PHE A 368 32.39 -10.36 7.10
CA PHE A 368 31.49 -11.50 7.27
C PHE A 368 30.48 -11.21 8.38
N LEU A 369 29.25 -11.67 8.17
CA LEU A 369 28.20 -11.61 9.18
C LEU A 369 27.99 -13.00 9.77
N PHE A 370 27.88 -13.08 11.09
CA PHE A 370 27.57 -14.30 11.83
C PHE A 370 26.29 -14.09 12.63
N TRP A 371 25.43 -15.11 12.64
CA TRP A 371 24.21 -15.10 13.44
C TRP A 371 24.23 -16.16 14.52
N SER A 372 23.86 -15.77 15.74
CA SER A 372 23.87 -16.64 16.91
C SER A 372 22.67 -16.39 17.81
N TYR A 373 22.28 -17.41 18.56
CA TYR A 373 21.32 -17.26 19.66
C TYR A 373 22.02 -16.91 20.97
N GLY A 374 21.37 -16.10 21.81
CA GLY A 374 21.70 -15.97 23.23
C GLY A 374 20.59 -16.52 24.11
N ASN A 375 20.84 -16.51 25.43
CA ASN A 375 19.88 -17.00 26.42
C ASN A 375 19.48 -15.94 27.47
N SER A 376 19.88 -14.67 27.28
CA SER A 376 19.66 -13.55 28.20
C SER A 376 20.26 -13.69 29.62
N VAL A 377 20.96 -14.78 29.95
CA VAL A 377 21.53 -15.03 31.28
C VAL A 377 23.04 -14.93 31.25
N ASP A 378 23.71 -15.97 30.75
CA ASP A 378 25.16 -16.11 30.67
C ASP A 378 25.67 -16.08 29.21
N ILE A 379 24.81 -16.43 28.26
CA ILE A 379 25.11 -16.37 26.82
C ILE A 379 24.57 -15.06 26.26
N LYS A 380 25.40 -14.02 26.40
CA LYS A 380 25.15 -12.63 25.97
C LYS A 380 26.19 -12.19 24.95
N GLY A 381 26.02 -10.98 24.43
CA GLY A 381 26.87 -10.40 23.37
C GLY A 381 28.38 -10.70 23.45
N PRO A 382 29.05 -10.50 24.60
CA PRO A 382 30.48 -10.84 24.74
C PRO A 382 30.77 -12.32 24.52
N LYS A 383 29.99 -13.23 25.13
CA LYS A 383 30.18 -14.67 24.98
C LYS A 383 29.84 -15.14 23.56
N VAL A 384 28.78 -14.58 22.97
CA VAL A 384 28.41 -14.83 21.57
C VAL A 384 29.54 -14.41 20.62
N THR A 385 30.15 -13.24 20.86
CA THR A 385 31.29 -12.75 20.05
C THR A 385 32.48 -13.68 20.19
N GLU A 386 32.83 -14.07 21.43
CA GLU A 386 33.92 -15.00 21.71
C GLU A 386 33.75 -16.32 20.94
N LEU A 387 32.55 -16.91 20.98
CA LEU A 387 32.26 -18.15 20.28
C LEU A 387 32.36 -17.99 18.76
N ALA A 388 31.86 -16.89 18.18
CA ALA A 388 32.02 -16.62 16.75
C ALA A 388 33.49 -16.47 16.34
N VAL A 389 34.31 -15.77 17.15
CA VAL A 389 35.75 -15.61 16.91
C VAL A 389 36.48 -16.96 17.01
N ASN A 390 36.12 -17.80 17.97
CA ASN A 390 36.68 -19.15 18.11
C ASN A 390 36.32 -20.05 16.92
N THR A 391 35.10 -19.94 16.39
CA THR A 391 34.69 -20.65 15.16
C THR A 391 35.52 -20.19 13.96
N VAL A 392 35.72 -18.87 13.79
CA VAL A 392 36.58 -18.34 12.71
C VAL A 392 38.01 -18.87 12.82
N THR A 393 38.58 -18.86 14.03
CA THR A 393 39.93 -19.36 14.29
C THR A 393 40.05 -20.85 13.97
N SER A 394 39.05 -21.64 14.36
CA SER A 394 39.00 -23.07 14.06
C SER A 394 38.97 -23.36 12.56
N MET A 395 38.22 -22.56 11.77
CA MET A 395 38.20 -22.66 10.30
C MET A 395 39.51 -22.21 9.62
N GLY A 396 40.50 -21.74 10.39
CA GLY A 396 41.78 -21.25 9.88
C GLY A 396 41.80 -19.77 9.48
N GLY A 397 40.77 -19.01 9.89
CA GLY A 397 40.73 -17.55 9.72
C GLY A 397 41.29 -16.80 10.92
N GLU A 398 41.66 -15.53 10.71
CA GLU A 398 42.06 -14.60 11.77
C GLU A 398 41.10 -13.41 11.80
N VAL A 399 40.55 -13.09 12.98
CA VAL A 399 39.66 -11.94 13.15
C VAL A 399 40.49 -10.69 13.39
N GLU A 400 40.63 -9.87 12.36
CA GLU A 400 41.31 -8.57 12.48
C GLU A 400 40.52 -7.60 13.38
N LYS A 401 39.19 -7.62 13.25
CA LYS A 401 38.32 -6.67 13.95
C LYS A 401 36.90 -7.21 14.12
N VAL A 402 36.37 -7.09 15.33
CA VAL A 402 34.92 -7.10 15.57
C VAL A 402 34.40 -5.72 15.20
N VAL A 403 33.72 -5.60 14.05
CA VAL A 403 33.27 -4.31 13.51
C VAL A 403 32.12 -3.76 14.33
N LEU A 404 31.10 -4.58 14.55
CA LEU A 404 29.97 -4.30 15.43
C LEU A 404 29.24 -5.59 15.80
N GLN A 405 28.37 -5.50 16.81
CA GLN A 405 27.39 -6.53 17.12
C GLN A 405 26.02 -5.88 17.38
N ARG A 406 24.98 -6.48 16.80
CA ARG A 406 23.59 -6.08 17.03
C ARG A 406 22.83 -7.20 17.74
N ARG A 407 22.08 -6.86 18.78
CA ARG A 407 21.13 -7.75 19.47
C ARG A 407 19.71 -7.38 19.07
N PHE A 408 18.94 -8.35 18.63
CA PHE A 408 17.51 -8.24 18.42
C PHE A 408 16.77 -9.07 19.47
N LYS A 409 15.76 -8.47 20.11
CA LYS A 409 14.70 -9.24 20.76
C LYS A 409 13.74 -9.68 19.66
N TYR A 410 13.95 -10.89 19.16
CA TYR A 410 13.42 -11.40 17.92
C TYR A 410 12.28 -12.39 18.13
N PHE A 411 11.48 -12.61 17.08
CA PHE A 411 10.44 -13.63 16.99
C PHE A 411 9.58 -13.79 18.27
N PRO A 412 8.72 -12.81 18.60
CA PRO A 412 7.76 -12.96 19.67
C PRO A 412 6.74 -14.05 19.31
N HIS A 413 6.61 -15.08 20.15
CA HIS A 413 5.77 -16.24 19.89
C HIS A 413 5.25 -16.87 21.20
N VAL A 414 4.34 -17.83 21.07
CA VAL A 414 3.85 -18.65 22.20
C VAL A 414 4.09 -20.13 21.95
N ASN A 415 4.16 -20.91 23.03
CA ASN A 415 4.33 -22.35 22.96
C ASN A 415 3.06 -23.07 22.41
N SER A 416 3.22 -24.36 22.11
CA SER A 416 2.16 -25.22 21.57
C SER A 416 0.89 -25.26 22.45
N GLN A 417 1.05 -25.33 23.77
CA GLN A 417 -0.08 -25.44 24.70
C GLN A 417 -0.89 -24.14 24.78
N ASP A 418 -0.22 -23.00 24.82
CA ASP A 418 -0.88 -21.69 24.81
C ASP A 418 -1.58 -21.44 23.47
N MET A 419 -0.95 -21.80 22.35
CA MET A 419 -1.56 -21.75 21.02
C MET A 419 -2.84 -22.61 20.96
N LYS A 420 -2.76 -23.87 21.43
CA LYS A 420 -3.90 -24.79 21.52
C LYS A 420 -5.04 -24.24 22.39
N ASN A 421 -4.69 -23.54 23.48
CA ASN A 421 -5.65 -22.94 24.40
C ASN A 421 -6.29 -21.64 23.86
N GLY A 422 -6.21 -21.40 22.56
CA GLY A 422 -6.89 -20.29 21.88
C GLY A 422 -6.22 -18.94 22.07
N PHE A 423 -4.89 -18.90 22.27
CA PHE A 423 -4.15 -17.63 22.41
C PHE A 423 -4.50 -16.63 21.30
N TYR A 424 -4.45 -17.10 20.04
CA TYR A 424 -4.72 -16.27 18.87
C TYR A 424 -6.20 -15.91 18.70
N ASP A 425 -7.13 -16.77 19.12
CA ASP A 425 -8.56 -16.43 19.13
C ASP A 425 -8.82 -15.28 20.12
N LYS A 426 -8.26 -15.35 21.34
CA LYS A 426 -8.37 -14.26 22.33
C LYS A 426 -7.74 -12.97 21.81
N LEU A 427 -6.56 -13.07 21.22
CA LEU A 427 -5.86 -11.90 20.67
C LEU A 427 -6.70 -11.21 19.58
N GLU A 428 -7.23 -11.97 18.63
CA GLU A 428 -7.94 -11.40 17.47
C GLU A 428 -9.37 -10.97 17.75
N PHE A 429 -10.08 -11.70 18.61
CA PHE A 429 -11.51 -11.43 18.87
C PHE A 429 -11.77 -10.61 20.13
N GLN A 430 -10.83 -10.55 21.08
CA GLN A 430 -11.04 -9.86 22.36
C GLN A 430 -10.12 -8.65 22.55
N LEU A 431 -8.90 -8.66 22.03
CA LEU A 431 -7.95 -7.56 22.21
C LEU A 431 -8.00 -6.52 21.09
N GLN A 432 -8.15 -6.93 19.82
CA GLN A 432 -8.12 -5.98 18.70
C GLN A 432 -9.28 -4.98 18.77
N GLY A 433 -8.95 -3.70 19.01
CA GLY A 433 -9.89 -2.59 19.17
C GLY A 433 -10.37 -2.36 20.60
N GLN A 434 -9.98 -3.21 21.56
CA GLN A 434 -10.33 -3.02 22.96
C GLN A 434 -9.72 -1.71 23.47
N GLN A 435 -10.54 -0.85 24.09
CA GLN A 435 -10.10 0.47 24.58
C GLN A 435 -9.35 1.28 23.50
N ASN A 436 -9.85 1.24 22.26
CA ASN A 436 -9.25 1.93 21.10
C ASN A 436 -7.78 1.54 20.81
N THR A 437 -7.37 0.35 21.23
CA THR A 437 -6.01 -0.19 21.09
C THR A 437 -5.97 -1.32 20.07
N TYR A 438 -4.98 -1.30 19.19
CA TYR A 438 -4.78 -2.30 18.15
C TYR A 438 -3.32 -2.76 18.15
N PHE A 439 -3.08 -4.00 17.77
CA PHE A 439 -1.74 -4.59 17.80
C PHE A 439 -1.34 -5.09 16.41
N VAL A 440 -0.14 -4.74 15.95
CA VAL A 440 0.49 -5.25 14.72
C VAL A 440 1.93 -5.70 14.99
N GLY A 441 2.49 -6.59 14.16
CA GLY A 441 3.85 -7.11 14.33
C GLY A 441 3.95 -8.63 14.37
N GLY A 442 5.16 -9.13 14.64
CA GLY A 442 5.52 -10.53 14.47
C GLY A 442 4.72 -11.51 15.32
N LEU A 443 4.23 -11.09 16.50
CA LEU A 443 3.43 -11.97 17.35
C LEU A 443 2.15 -12.41 16.66
N MET A 444 1.51 -11.48 15.94
CA MET A 444 0.24 -11.70 15.25
C MET A 444 0.46 -12.32 13.87
N ALA A 445 1.49 -11.87 13.15
CA ALA A 445 1.69 -12.20 11.76
C ALA A 445 2.64 -13.39 11.52
N PHE A 446 3.71 -13.51 12.31
CA PHE A 446 5.02 -14.14 12.04
C PHE A 446 6.09 -13.09 11.69
N GLU A 447 7.28 -13.18 12.31
CA GLU A 447 8.35 -12.17 12.27
C GLU A 447 9.13 -12.18 10.94
N LEU A 448 8.38 -11.99 9.85
CA LEU A 448 8.81 -11.73 8.48
C LEU A 448 8.20 -10.42 8.03
N THR A 449 8.99 -9.59 7.36
CA THR A 449 8.57 -8.25 6.94
C THR A 449 7.30 -8.24 6.09
N GLU A 450 7.17 -9.17 5.14
CA GLU A 450 6.02 -9.30 4.27
C GLU A 450 4.77 -9.77 5.00
N ARG A 451 4.90 -10.62 6.02
CA ARG A 451 3.78 -11.09 6.85
C ARG A 451 3.31 -9.97 7.76
N ASN A 452 4.27 -9.33 8.43
CA ASN A 452 4.07 -8.15 9.25
C ASN A 452 3.34 -7.02 8.51
N SER A 453 3.76 -6.72 7.28
CA SER A 453 3.14 -5.69 6.46
C SER A 453 1.76 -6.09 5.94
N SER A 454 1.61 -7.33 5.47
CA SER A 454 0.32 -7.83 4.98
C SER A 454 -0.74 -7.89 6.09
N TYR A 455 -0.32 -8.28 7.30
CA TYR A 455 -1.18 -8.30 8.48
C TYR A 455 -1.57 -6.88 8.89
N ALA A 456 -0.62 -5.95 8.99
CA ALA A 456 -0.90 -4.56 9.35
C ALA A 456 -1.90 -3.90 8.39
N LEU A 457 -1.71 -4.13 7.09
CA LEU A 457 -2.63 -3.70 6.03
C LEU A 457 -4.04 -4.26 6.23
N ALA A 458 -4.15 -5.57 6.43
CA ALA A 458 -5.43 -6.24 6.57
C ALA A 458 -6.15 -5.86 7.88
N LEU A 459 -5.40 -5.66 8.97
CA LEU A 459 -5.93 -5.16 10.24
C LEU A 459 -6.49 -3.74 10.10
N VAL A 460 -5.77 -2.85 9.41
CA VAL A 460 -6.26 -1.49 9.16
C VAL A 460 -7.53 -1.52 8.32
N CYS A 461 -7.57 -2.31 7.24
CA CYS A 461 -8.80 -2.48 6.46
C CYS A 461 -9.96 -3.03 7.32
N LYS A 462 -9.70 -4.01 8.17
CA LYS A 462 -10.72 -4.64 9.02
C LYS A 462 -11.32 -3.69 10.07
N HIS A 463 -10.51 -2.82 10.68
CA HIS A 463 -10.93 -2.05 11.85
C HIS A 463 -11.10 -0.54 11.61
N PHE A 464 -10.54 -0.02 10.52
CA PHE A 464 -10.57 1.40 10.18
C PHE A 464 -11.29 1.67 8.86
N SER A 465 -11.83 0.65 8.22
CA SER A 465 -12.64 0.83 7.01
C SER A 465 -13.90 -0.02 6.97
N ASN A 466 -14.85 0.41 6.15
CA ASN A 466 -16.08 -0.28 5.80
C ASN A 466 -16.26 -0.26 4.27
N ASP A 467 -17.09 -1.16 3.75
CA ASP A 467 -17.41 -1.30 2.33
C ASP A 467 -18.87 -0.91 2.02
N SER A 468 -19.46 -0.06 2.87
CA SER A 468 -20.80 0.49 2.67
C SER A 468 -20.92 1.17 1.30
N PRO A 469 -22.05 1.03 0.56
CA PRO A 469 -22.19 1.63 -0.76
C PRO A 469 -22.05 3.17 -0.79
N VAL A 470 -22.28 3.82 0.35
CA VAL A 470 -22.18 5.26 0.55
C VAL A 470 -21.38 5.49 1.83
N PRO A 471 -20.43 6.44 1.86
CA PRO A 471 -19.69 6.74 3.07
C PRO A 471 -20.57 7.39 4.14
N GLU A 472 -20.31 7.08 5.40
CA GLU A 472 -21.04 7.62 6.55
C GLU A 472 -20.87 9.15 6.70
N PHE A 473 -19.78 9.70 6.18
CA PHE A 473 -19.50 11.14 6.19
C PHE A 473 -18.70 11.53 4.94
N PRO A 474 -18.80 12.79 4.46
CA PRO A 474 -18.01 13.29 3.35
C PRO A 474 -16.51 13.26 3.68
N TYR A 475 -15.70 12.76 2.75
CA TYR A 475 -14.26 12.75 2.88
C TYR A 475 -13.58 12.72 1.50
N VAL A 476 -12.30 13.07 1.46
CA VAL A 476 -11.48 12.97 0.26
C VAL A 476 -10.44 11.88 0.45
N LYS A 477 -10.39 10.94 -0.50
CA LYS A 477 -9.42 9.86 -0.51
C LYS A 477 -8.29 10.15 -1.49
N ARG A 478 -7.05 10.01 -1.04
CA ARG A 478 -5.89 10.12 -1.93
C ARG A 478 -5.56 8.77 -2.55
N LEU A 479 -5.88 8.61 -3.83
CA LEU A 479 -5.55 7.40 -4.58
C LEU A 479 -4.19 7.47 -5.31
N PHE A 480 -3.45 8.57 -5.17
CA PHE A 480 -2.16 8.75 -5.85
C PHE A 480 -1.01 7.95 -5.17
N PRO A 481 0.06 7.58 -5.92
CA PRO A 481 1.26 6.96 -5.37
C PRO A 481 1.98 7.82 -4.32
N LEU A 482 2.81 7.21 -3.48
CA LEU A 482 3.77 7.91 -2.62
C LEU A 482 4.59 8.90 -3.47
N LYS A 483 4.66 10.16 -3.04
CA LYS A 483 5.37 11.20 -3.81
C LYS A 483 6.87 11.08 -3.57
N SER A 484 7.66 11.04 -4.65
CA SER A 484 9.12 10.93 -4.58
C SER A 484 9.87 12.24 -4.29
N ASN A 485 9.19 13.35 -4.01
CA ASN A 485 9.84 14.63 -3.76
C ASN A 485 9.41 15.20 -2.41
N SER A 486 10.25 14.97 -1.41
CA SER A 486 10.37 15.73 -0.17
C SER A 486 10.93 17.13 -0.44
N GLN A 487 10.31 17.90 -1.33
CA GLN A 487 10.19 19.31 -1.01
C GLN A 487 8.97 19.37 -0.14
N ALA A 488 9.23 19.60 1.15
CA ALA A 488 8.25 20.04 2.11
C ALA A 488 7.15 20.77 1.36
N TRP A 489 5.92 20.28 1.46
CA TRP A 489 4.88 21.26 1.62
C TRP A 489 5.25 22.00 2.90
N ILE A 490 6.11 23.03 2.76
CA ILE A 490 5.70 24.35 3.20
C ILE A 490 4.25 24.35 2.78
N SER A 491 3.39 24.30 3.78
CA SER A 491 2.12 24.97 3.73
C SER A 491 2.35 26.33 3.08
N LYS A 492 2.46 26.38 1.75
CA LYS A 492 1.53 27.17 1.01
C LYS A 492 0.21 26.52 1.34
N GLN A 493 -0.27 26.90 2.52
CA GLN A 493 -1.65 27.24 2.72
C GLN A 493 -2.11 27.69 1.34
N LEU A 494 -3.03 26.95 0.74
CA LEU A 494 -3.76 27.44 -0.43
C LEU A 494 -4.59 28.62 0.09
N ASP A 495 -3.91 29.65 0.56
CA ASP A 495 -4.46 30.93 0.84
C ASP A 495 -4.80 31.43 -0.54
N GLU A 496 -6.09 31.68 -0.69
CA GLU A 496 -6.58 32.42 -1.81
C GLU A 496 -5.77 33.72 -1.91
N SER A 497 -5.59 34.24 -3.13
CA SER A 497 -5.02 35.59 -3.24
C SER A 497 -5.82 36.50 -2.29
N PRO A 498 -5.21 37.42 -1.51
CA PRO A 498 -5.90 38.13 -0.41
C PRO A 498 -7.21 38.85 -0.77
N GLU A 499 -7.50 38.93 -2.06
CA GLU A 499 -8.64 39.60 -2.70
C GLU A 499 -9.65 38.58 -3.30
N VAL A 500 -9.50 37.30 -2.99
CA VAL A 500 -10.30 36.19 -3.51
C VAL A 500 -10.88 35.42 -2.34
N GLU A 501 -12.20 35.39 -2.24
CA GLU A 501 -12.93 34.51 -1.31
C GLU A 501 -13.58 33.36 -2.10
N PHE A 502 -13.46 32.15 -1.56
CA PHE A 502 -14.09 30.96 -2.12
C PHE A 502 -15.61 31.06 -1.96
N PRO A 503 -16.38 31.05 -3.06
CA PRO A 503 -17.81 31.22 -2.96
C PRO A 503 -18.48 29.87 -2.64
N ASP A 504 -19.52 29.87 -1.81
CA ASP A 504 -20.37 28.70 -1.59
C ASP A 504 -21.54 28.72 -2.57
N LEU A 505 -21.32 28.19 -3.77
CA LEU A 505 -22.30 28.19 -4.87
C LEU A 505 -22.83 26.79 -5.15
N SER A 506 -24.11 26.70 -5.47
CA SER A 506 -24.82 25.44 -5.71
C SER A 506 -24.65 24.86 -7.13
N SER A 507 -24.02 25.59 -8.06
CA SER A 507 -23.93 25.18 -9.47
C SER A 507 -22.57 25.40 -10.11
N LEU A 508 -22.19 24.50 -11.02
CA LEU A 508 -20.94 24.59 -11.81
C LEU A 508 -20.87 25.90 -12.62
N ASN A 509 -22.00 26.33 -13.20
CA ASN A 509 -22.06 27.60 -13.92
C ASN A 509 -21.92 28.80 -12.96
N GLY A 510 -22.43 28.70 -11.73
CA GLY A 510 -22.22 29.70 -10.68
C GLY A 510 -20.75 29.93 -10.40
N TYR A 511 -19.98 28.84 -10.20
CA TYR A 511 -18.53 28.93 -10.02
C TYR A 511 -17.83 29.55 -11.24
N LEU A 512 -18.16 29.11 -12.46
CA LEU A 512 -17.57 29.71 -13.67
C LEU A 512 -17.90 31.21 -13.78
N ARG A 513 -19.11 31.63 -13.41
CA ARG A 513 -19.49 33.05 -13.40
C ARG A 513 -18.66 33.82 -12.39
N HIS A 514 -18.62 33.38 -11.13
CA HIS A 514 -17.83 34.04 -10.07
C HIS A 514 -16.36 34.22 -10.47
N TRP A 515 -15.72 33.13 -10.90
CA TRP A 515 -14.31 33.17 -11.28
C TRP A 515 -14.04 33.88 -12.60
N GLY A 516 -15.00 33.85 -13.52
CA GLY A 516 -14.93 34.49 -14.83
C GLY A 516 -15.15 36.00 -14.81
N THR A 517 -15.87 36.53 -13.81
CA THR A 517 -16.11 37.97 -13.66
C THR A 517 -15.22 38.64 -12.62
N ASN A 518 -14.67 37.88 -11.66
CA ASN A 518 -13.76 38.41 -10.65
C ASN A 518 -12.49 39.01 -11.29
N SER A 519 -12.14 40.24 -10.90
CA SER A 519 -11.06 41.04 -11.49
C SER A 519 -9.69 40.37 -11.42
N VAL A 520 -9.44 39.59 -10.37
CA VAL A 520 -8.17 38.90 -10.10
C VAL A 520 -8.07 37.60 -10.89
N THR A 521 -9.14 36.80 -10.93
CA THR A 521 -9.11 35.47 -11.55
C THR A 521 -9.44 35.47 -13.03
N ARG A 522 -10.18 36.46 -13.53
CA ARG A 522 -10.62 36.52 -14.94
C ARG A 522 -9.48 36.36 -15.95
N LYS A 523 -8.29 36.92 -15.65
CA LYS A 523 -7.11 36.87 -16.53
C LYS A 523 -6.24 35.62 -16.30
N LYS A 524 -6.50 34.83 -15.26
CA LYS A 524 -5.72 33.62 -14.97
C LYS A 524 -6.12 32.48 -15.90
N THR A 525 -5.14 31.70 -16.33
CA THR A 525 -5.36 30.49 -17.12
C THR A 525 -6.13 29.46 -16.30
N HIS A 526 -7.28 29.04 -16.81
CA HIS A 526 -8.12 28.00 -16.23
C HIS A 526 -7.82 26.62 -16.83
N TYR A 527 -7.73 26.54 -18.16
CA TYR A 527 -7.38 25.31 -18.87
C TYR A 527 -6.16 25.50 -19.75
N THR A 528 -5.29 24.49 -19.77
CA THR A 528 -4.20 24.34 -20.76
C THR A 528 -4.41 23.00 -21.45
N TRP A 529 -4.50 23.01 -22.78
CA TRP A 529 -4.61 21.80 -23.58
C TRP A 529 -3.23 21.38 -24.06
N ILE A 530 -2.89 20.12 -23.83
CA ILE A 530 -1.61 19.53 -24.21
C ILE A 530 -1.81 18.51 -25.34
N ASN A 531 -0.87 18.47 -26.29
CA ASN A 531 -0.86 17.47 -27.35
C ASN A 531 -0.24 16.14 -26.87
N ASP A 532 -0.18 15.16 -27.78
CA ASP A 532 0.44 13.84 -27.59
C ASP A 532 1.95 13.87 -27.30
N ARG A 533 2.61 15.02 -27.52
CA ARG A 533 4.03 15.27 -27.19
C ARG A 533 4.21 15.99 -25.86
N GLY A 534 3.13 16.29 -25.14
CA GLY A 534 3.15 17.03 -23.87
C GLY A 534 3.33 18.54 -24.03
N GLU A 535 3.21 19.08 -25.24
CA GLU A 535 3.36 20.51 -25.52
C GLU A 535 2.01 21.22 -25.34
N ALA A 536 2.03 22.42 -24.74
CA ALA A 536 0.84 23.26 -24.62
C ALA A 536 0.45 23.82 -26.00
N VAL A 537 -0.69 23.36 -26.53
CA VAL A 537 -1.21 23.75 -27.85
C VAL A 537 -2.46 24.63 -27.77
N GLY A 538 -2.99 24.86 -26.56
CA GLY A 538 -4.10 25.78 -26.35
C GLY A 538 -4.24 26.18 -24.89
N GLY A 539 -4.86 27.33 -24.65
CA GLY A 539 -5.18 27.83 -23.32
C GLY A 539 -6.52 28.53 -23.29
N ARG A 540 -7.16 28.53 -22.12
CA ARG A 540 -8.36 29.33 -21.82
C ARG A 540 -8.23 29.94 -20.45
N THR A 541 -8.43 31.24 -20.36
CA THR A 541 -8.59 31.94 -19.08
C THR A 541 -10.00 31.76 -18.53
N TYR A 542 -10.19 32.04 -17.23
CA TYR A 542 -11.52 32.04 -16.62
C TYR A 542 -12.48 32.99 -17.34
N GLY A 543 -12.01 34.18 -17.70
CA GLY A 543 -12.79 35.18 -18.42
C GLY A 543 -13.17 34.77 -19.83
N GLU A 544 -12.24 34.18 -20.58
CA GLU A 544 -12.51 33.68 -21.93
C GLU A 544 -13.55 32.57 -21.92
N LEU A 545 -13.40 31.59 -21.01
CA LEU A 545 -14.38 30.51 -20.90
C LEU A 545 -15.76 31.05 -20.49
N HIS A 546 -15.80 31.98 -19.54
CA HIS A 546 -17.04 32.64 -19.14
C HIS A 546 -17.72 33.36 -20.31
N ALA A 547 -16.97 34.15 -21.08
CA ALA A 547 -17.51 34.89 -22.22
C ALA A 547 -17.98 33.96 -23.35
N ASN A 548 -17.19 32.92 -23.66
CA ASN A 548 -17.53 31.94 -24.70
C ASN A 548 -18.79 31.15 -24.34
N ALA A 549 -18.91 30.71 -23.08
CA ALA A 549 -20.11 30.05 -22.57
C ALA A 549 -21.35 30.97 -22.63
N SER A 550 -21.22 32.27 -22.29
CA SER A 550 -22.29 33.27 -22.45
C SER A 550 -22.77 33.36 -23.89
N HIS A 551 -21.82 33.42 -24.82
CA HIS A 551 -22.16 33.57 -26.23
C HIS A 551 -22.87 32.33 -26.80
N ILE A 552 -22.37 31.14 -26.47
CA ILE A 552 -23.01 29.87 -26.85
C ILE A 552 -24.43 29.81 -26.27
N ALA A 553 -24.60 30.13 -24.99
CA ALA A 553 -25.91 30.11 -24.34
C ALA A 553 -26.91 31.05 -25.02
N HIS A 554 -26.48 32.27 -25.33
CA HIS A 554 -27.31 33.24 -26.05
C HIS A 554 -27.72 32.72 -27.44
N LYS A 555 -26.80 32.11 -28.18
CA LYS A 555 -27.11 31.52 -29.50
C LYS A 555 -28.07 30.34 -29.42
N LEU A 556 -27.95 29.50 -28.40
CA LEU A 556 -28.90 28.41 -28.16
C LEU A 556 -30.31 28.95 -27.89
N LEU A 557 -30.44 29.93 -26.98
CA LEU A 557 -31.74 30.48 -26.57
C LEU A 557 -32.41 31.35 -27.64
N THR A 558 -31.64 31.94 -28.56
CA THR A 558 -32.16 32.76 -29.67
C THR A 558 -32.28 31.99 -31.00
N SER A 559 -31.91 30.70 -31.00
CA SER A 559 -31.99 29.88 -32.20
C SER A 559 -33.44 29.70 -32.63
N GLN A 560 -33.73 30.02 -33.90
CA GLN A 560 -35.04 29.78 -34.52
C GLN A 560 -35.07 28.49 -35.35
N LYS A 561 -33.91 27.90 -35.65
CA LYS A 561 -33.75 26.70 -36.49
C LYS A 561 -32.57 25.86 -35.99
N PRO A 562 -32.78 24.93 -35.04
CA PRO A 562 -34.04 24.57 -34.38
C PRO A 562 -34.41 25.58 -33.28
N ILE A 563 -35.68 25.56 -32.84
CA ILE A 563 -36.08 26.23 -31.60
C ILE A 563 -35.62 25.33 -30.44
N ILE A 564 -34.77 25.85 -29.55
CA ILE A 564 -34.25 25.13 -28.38
C ILE A 564 -34.83 25.79 -27.13
N LYS A 565 -35.43 24.99 -26.26
CA LYS A 565 -36.06 25.43 -25.02
C LYS A 565 -35.28 24.90 -23.81
N ASN A 566 -35.53 25.52 -22.66
CA ASN A 566 -34.99 25.04 -21.39
C ASN A 566 -35.44 23.58 -21.15
N GLY A 567 -34.53 22.75 -20.67
CA GLY A 567 -34.67 21.31 -20.52
C GLY A 567 -34.33 20.50 -21.76
N ASP A 568 -34.20 21.11 -22.96
CA ASP A 568 -33.92 20.37 -24.18
C ASP A 568 -32.59 19.63 -24.17
N ARG A 569 -32.51 18.47 -24.84
CA ARG A 569 -31.29 17.66 -24.94
C ARG A 569 -30.57 17.98 -26.23
N VAL A 570 -29.28 18.26 -26.14
CA VAL A 570 -28.42 18.48 -27.32
C VAL A 570 -27.22 17.57 -27.24
N LEU A 571 -26.88 16.94 -28.37
CA LEU A 571 -25.70 16.09 -28.44
C LEU A 571 -24.44 16.96 -28.52
N LEU A 572 -23.44 16.67 -27.71
CA LEU A 572 -22.13 17.31 -27.79
C LEU A 572 -21.18 16.33 -28.50
N VAL A 573 -20.90 16.61 -29.77
CA VAL A 573 -20.03 15.79 -30.62
C VAL A 573 -18.78 16.59 -30.96
N TYR A 574 -17.72 16.43 -30.17
CA TYR A 574 -16.48 17.20 -30.29
C TYR A 574 -15.27 16.28 -30.26
N THR A 575 -14.27 16.58 -31.09
CA THR A 575 -12.91 16.04 -30.89
C THR A 575 -12.37 16.52 -29.53
N PRO A 576 -11.56 15.72 -28.82
CA PRO A 576 -10.97 16.13 -27.55
C PRO A 576 -10.28 17.50 -27.66
N GLY A 577 -10.75 18.47 -26.87
CA GLY A 577 -10.26 19.85 -26.93
C GLY A 577 -11.07 20.83 -26.08
N LEU A 578 -10.65 22.09 -26.08
CA LEU A 578 -11.26 23.16 -25.26
C LEU A 578 -12.67 23.55 -25.73
N ASP A 579 -12.99 23.36 -27.02
CA ASP A 579 -14.29 23.71 -27.60
C ASP A 579 -15.44 22.91 -26.96
N PHE A 580 -15.17 21.66 -26.55
CA PHE A 580 -16.13 20.83 -25.81
C PHE A 580 -16.51 21.47 -24.46
N ILE A 581 -15.50 21.99 -23.74
CA ILE A 581 -15.69 22.59 -22.41
C ILE A 581 -16.55 23.85 -22.53
N GLU A 582 -16.27 24.68 -23.55
CA GLU A 582 -17.05 25.89 -23.83
C GLU A 582 -18.51 25.57 -24.17
N ALA A 583 -18.73 24.55 -25.01
CA ALA A 583 -20.07 24.07 -25.35
C ALA A 583 -20.83 23.54 -24.14
N PHE A 584 -20.16 22.74 -23.29
CA PHE A 584 -20.75 22.19 -22.09
C PHE A 584 -21.25 23.29 -21.14
N PHE A 585 -20.41 24.27 -20.80
CA PHE A 585 -20.83 25.39 -19.96
C PHE A 585 -21.88 26.29 -20.63
N GLY A 586 -21.84 26.44 -21.97
CA GLY A 586 -22.88 27.13 -22.72
C GLY A 586 -24.24 26.46 -22.61
N CYS A 587 -24.30 25.13 -22.66
CA CYS A 587 -25.53 24.36 -22.43
C CYS A 587 -26.06 24.55 -21.00
N LEU A 588 -25.20 24.42 -19.98
CA LEU A 588 -25.59 24.62 -18.59
C LEU A 588 -26.19 26.02 -18.36
N ARG A 589 -25.58 27.05 -18.94
CA ARG A 589 -26.07 28.43 -18.83
C ARG A 589 -27.37 28.67 -19.60
N ALA A 590 -27.60 27.96 -20.70
CA ALA A 590 -28.86 27.97 -21.43
C ALA A 590 -29.95 27.09 -20.77
N GLN A 591 -29.64 26.39 -19.68
CA GLN A 591 -30.50 25.35 -19.10
C GLN A 591 -30.90 24.28 -20.13
N VAL A 592 -30.00 23.98 -21.06
CA VAL A 592 -30.14 22.90 -22.05
C VAL A 592 -29.28 21.75 -21.55
N ILE A 593 -29.81 20.53 -21.57
CA ILE A 593 -29.15 19.34 -21.05
C ILE A 593 -28.12 18.85 -22.09
N PRO A 594 -26.81 18.98 -21.83
CA PRO A 594 -25.80 18.45 -22.73
C PRO A 594 -25.77 16.92 -22.63
N VAL A 595 -25.63 16.27 -23.78
CA VAL A 595 -25.44 14.81 -23.88
C VAL A 595 -24.10 14.57 -24.57
N PRO A 596 -22.99 14.39 -23.83
CA PRO A 596 -21.68 14.11 -24.41
C PRO A 596 -21.66 12.79 -25.16
N VAL A 597 -21.19 12.82 -26.41
CA VAL A 597 -21.07 11.63 -27.26
C VAL A 597 -19.67 11.58 -27.85
N ILE A 598 -19.05 10.40 -27.81
CA ILE A 598 -17.72 10.19 -28.37
C ILE A 598 -17.79 10.41 -29.90
N PRO A 599 -16.98 11.33 -30.46
CA PRO A 599 -16.97 11.57 -31.90
C PRO A 599 -16.44 10.32 -32.64
N HIS A 600 -17.15 9.92 -33.70
CA HIS A 600 -16.65 8.88 -34.60
C HIS A 600 -15.56 9.44 -35.51
N ASP A 601 -14.43 8.75 -35.66
CA ASP A 601 -13.39 9.12 -36.64
C ASP A 601 -13.97 9.05 -38.07
N PRO A 602 -14.15 10.18 -38.78
CA PRO A 602 -14.72 10.18 -40.13
C PRO A 602 -13.91 9.35 -41.14
N MET A 603 -12.65 9.02 -40.84
CA MET A 603 -11.78 8.22 -41.70
C MET A 603 -11.91 6.70 -41.46
N GLN A 604 -12.48 6.27 -40.33
CA GLN A 604 -12.66 4.85 -40.02
C GLN A 604 -13.94 4.29 -40.66
N ARG A 605 -13.86 3.03 -41.12
CA ARG A 605 -15.01 2.28 -41.65
C ARG A 605 -15.71 1.57 -40.50
N GLY A 606 -16.69 2.20 -39.85
CA GLY A 606 -17.43 1.60 -38.74
C GLY A 606 -18.90 2.02 -38.71
N GLY A 607 -19.81 1.10 -39.04
CA GLY A 607 -21.25 1.34 -38.96
C GLY A 607 -21.82 1.35 -37.52
N GLN A 608 -21.19 0.61 -36.60
CA GLN A 608 -21.66 0.45 -35.22
C GLN A 608 -21.63 1.76 -34.42
N ALA A 609 -20.58 2.58 -34.56
CA ALA A 609 -20.49 3.84 -33.85
C ALA A 609 -21.57 4.83 -34.29
N LEU A 610 -21.89 4.89 -35.59
CA LEU A 610 -22.98 5.73 -36.10
C LEU A 610 -24.35 5.25 -35.61
N LEU A 611 -24.56 3.94 -35.52
CA LEU A 611 -25.77 3.36 -34.91
C LEU A 611 -25.90 3.74 -33.43
N GLN A 612 -24.80 3.71 -32.67
CA GLN A 612 -24.79 4.15 -31.28
C GLN A 612 -25.18 5.62 -31.14
N ILE A 613 -24.60 6.51 -31.95
CA ILE A 613 -24.95 7.94 -31.95
C ILE A 613 -26.42 8.13 -32.28
N GLN A 614 -26.94 7.40 -33.28
CA GLN A 614 -28.34 7.45 -33.67
C GLN A 614 -29.28 6.94 -32.56
N ASN A 615 -28.91 5.86 -31.88
CA ASN A 615 -29.66 5.31 -30.76
C ASN A 615 -29.68 6.29 -29.58
N ILE A 616 -28.54 6.85 -29.21
CA ILE A 616 -28.45 7.88 -28.16
C ILE A 616 -29.36 9.06 -28.50
N ALA A 617 -29.26 9.59 -29.72
CA ALA A 617 -30.08 10.71 -30.20
C ALA A 617 -31.58 10.47 -30.03
N LYS A 618 -32.04 9.26 -30.36
CA LYS A 618 -33.45 8.86 -30.24
C LYS A 618 -33.85 8.65 -28.79
N THR A 619 -33.05 7.95 -28.00
CA THR A 619 -33.35 7.62 -26.60
C THR A 619 -33.45 8.87 -25.73
N CYS A 620 -32.63 9.89 -25.99
CA CYS A 620 -32.66 11.13 -25.22
C CYS A 620 -33.51 12.25 -25.87
N ASP A 621 -34.23 11.96 -26.97
CA ASP A 621 -35.02 12.93 -27.74
C ASP A 621 -34.25 14.24 -27.98
N ALA A 622 -33.07 14.09 -28.61
CA ALA A 622 -32.17 15.21 -28.88
C ALA A 622 -32.72 16.14 -29.96
N VAL A 623 -32.61 17.45 -29.76
CA VAL A 623 -33.14 18.46 -30.70
C VAL A 623 -32.07 19.04 -31.65
N GLY A 624 -30.79 18.74 -31.41
CA GLY A 624 -29.68 19.26 -32.21
C GLY A 624 -28.32 18.67 -31.81
N ILE A 625 -27.33 18.90 -32.67
CA ILE A 625 -25.94 18.49 -32.48
C ILE A 625 -25.07 19.73 -32.39
N LEU A 626 -24.38 19.90 -31.26
CA LEU A 626 -23.34 20.90 -31.09
C LEU A 626 -21.98 20.29 -31.46
N SER A 627 -21.24 20.96 -32.33
CA SER A 627 -19.93 20.53 -32.80
C SER A 627 -19.09 21.73 -33.30
N THR A 628 -17.91 21.45 -33.86
CA THR A 628 -17.11 22.45 -34.59
C THR A 628 -17.39 22.37 -36.08
N PHE A 629 -17.27 23.49 -36.78
CA PHE A 629 -17.45 23.55 -38.24
C PHE A 629 -16.46 22.61 -38.97
N GLY A 630 -15.21 22.56 -38.48
CA GLY A 630 -14.16 21.70 -39.04
C GLY A 630 -14.51 20.22 -38.97
N TYR A 631 -15.00 19.74 -37.81
CA TYR A 631 -15.37 18.34 -37.64
C TYR A 631 -16.55 17.95 -38.53
N HIS A 632 -17.63 18.74 -38.57
CA HIS A 632 -18.78 18.43 -39.40
C HIS A 632 -18.44 18.46 -40.91
N THR A 633 -17.53 19.33 -41.34
CA THR A 633 -17.05 19.33 -42.73
C THR A 633 -16.35 18.02 -43.09
N SER A 634 -15.52 17.49 -42.18
CA SER A 634 -14.88 16.17 -42.34
C SER A 634 -15.91 15.03 -42.39
N VAL A 635 -16.94 15.07 -41.54
CA VAL A 635 -18.06 14.12 -41.56
C VAL A 635 -18.80 14.15 -42.90
N ARG A 636 -19.11 15.33 -43.44
CA ARG A 636 -19.75 15.48 -44.76
C ARG A 636 -18.87 14.95 -45.90
N ALA A 637 -17.58 15.29 -45.89
CA ALA A 637 -16.63 14.82 -46.91
C ALA A 637 -16.50 13.29 -46.92
N ALA A 638 -16.42 12.67 -45.75
CA ALA A 638 -16.41 11.21 -45.60
C ALA A 638 -17.71 10.57 -46.11
N SER A 639 -18.85 11.20 -45.84
CA SER A 639 -20.17 10.71 -46.26
C SER A 639 -20.34 10.74 -47.79
N VAL A 640 -19.89 11.81 -48.45
CA VAL A 640 -19.87 11.92 -49.92
C VAL A 640 -18.91 10.89 -50.54
N LYS A 641 -17.71 10.73 -49.98
CA LYS A 641 -16.74 9.72 -50.43
C LYS A 641 -17.32 8.30 -50.33
N ASN A 642 -18.01 7.99 -49.23
CA ASN A 642 -18.67 6.70 -49.04
C ASN A 642 -19.86 6.49 -49.99
N MET A 643 -20.64 7.53 -50.30
CA MET A 643 -21.71 7.44 -51.32
C MET A 643 -21.16 7.16 -52.72
N ILE A 644 -20.07 7.82 -53.13
CA ILE A 644 -19.44 7.61 -54.46
C ILE A 644 -18.87 6.18 -54.57
N LEU A 645 -18.31 5.65 -53.48
CA LEU A 645 -17.75 4.29 -53.43
C LEU A 645 -18.81 3.18 -53.34
N MET A 646 -20.05 3.50 -52.95
CA MET A 646 -21.14 2.53 -52.66
C MET A 646 -22.30 2.58 -53.67
N ALA A 647 -22.16 3.30 -54.79
CA ALA A 647 -23.15 3.33 -55.88
C ALA A 647 -23.31 1.94 -56.53
N GLY A 648 -24.08 1.04 -55.89
CA GLY A 648 -24.36 -0.31 -56.41
C GLY A 648 -24.84 -1.37 -55.41
N LYS A 649 -24.91 -1.13 -54.09
CA LYS A 649 -25.41 -2.16 -53.13
C LYS A 649 -26.45 -1.59 -52.15
N GLY A 650 -27.71 -1.99 -52.34
CA GLY A 650 -28.87 -1.58 -51.54
C GLY A 650 -28.98 -2.27 -50.18
N LYS A 651 -28.25 -1.76 -49.17
CA LYS A 651 -28.59 -1.94 -47.75
C LYS A 651 -28.41 -0.61 -47.03
N CYS A 652 -29.37 -0.21 -46.19
CA CYS A 652 -29.29 0.99 -45.34
C CYS A 652 -27.97 1.00 -44.57
N SER A 653 -27.02 1.83 -45.00
CA SER A 653 -25.82 2.11 -44.23
C SER A 653 -26.20 2.95 -43.01
N PRO A 654 -25.58 2.76 -41.84
CA PRO A 654 -25.73 3.66 -40.70
C PRO A 654 -25.47 5.11 -41.11
N GLN A 655 -26.40 6.00 -40.77
CA GLN A 655 -26.34 7.43 -41.06
C GLN A 655 -26.30 8.22 -39.77
N TRP A 656 -25.76 9.44 -39.84
CA TRP A 656 -25.90 10.40 -38.76
C TRP A 656 -27.39 10.68 -38.48
N PRO A 657 -27.79 10.91 -37.21
CA PRO A 657 -29.15 11.29 -36.89
C PRO A 657 -29.53 12.57 -37.65
N ASP A 658 -30.78 12.62 -38.11
CA ASP A 658 -31.34 13.76 -38.85
C ASP A 658 -31.64 14.92 -37.89
N LEU A 659 -30.57 15.55 -37.42
CA LEU A 659 -30.60 16.64 -36.46
C LEU A 659 -29.80 17.84 -37.01
N PRO A 660 -30.22 19.07 -36.69
CA PRO A 660 -29.50 20.27 -37.09
C PRO A 660 -28.14 20.35 -36.40
N TRP A 661 -27.11 20.65 -37.17
CA TRP A 661 -25.74 20.86 -36.69
C TRP A 661 -25.50 22.34 -36.38
N LEU A 662 -25.01 22.60 -35.18
CA LEU A 662 -24.79 23.92 -34.60
C LEU A 662 -23.30 24.06 -34.27
N TYR A 663 -22.66 25.11 -34.81
CA TYR A 663 -21.20 25.28 -34.77
C TYR A 663 -20.79 26.32 -33.74
N THR A 664 -20.36 25.85 -32.56
CA THR A 664 -20.01 26.72 -31.43
C THR A 664 -18.75 27.55 -31.69
N ASP A 665 -17.75 26.97 -32.35
CA ASP A 665 -16.52 27.63 -32.80
C ASP A 665 -16.81 28.83 -33.72
N SER A 666 -17.77 28.65 -34.63
CA SER A 666 -18.20 29.70 -35.55
C SER A 666 -18.97 30.81 -34.84
N TRP A 667 -19.78 30.46 -33.85
CA TRP A 667 -20.47 31.45 -33.01
C TRP A 667 -19.46 32.31 -32.25
N ILE A 668 -18.50 31.69 -31.56
CA ILE A 668 -17.46 32.39 -30.80
C ILE A 668 -16.58 33.26 -31.73
N ARG A 669 -16.19 32.76 -32.90
CA ARG A 669 -15.36 33.55 -33.83
C ARG A 669 -16.09 34.81 -34.32
N ASN A 670 -17.40 34.69 -34.58
CA ASN A 670 -18.22 35.79 -35.05
C ASN A 670 -18.64 36.76 -33.93
N SER A 671 -18.53 36.37 -32.66
CA SER A 671 -18.86 37.20 -31.51
C SER A 671 -17.84 38.31 -31.25
N LYS A 672 -16.58 38.12 -31.67
CA LYS A 672 -15.50 39.12 -31.50
C LYS A 672 -15.77 40.46 -32.18
N ASN A 673 -16.77 40.54 -33.07
CA ASN A 673 -17.19 41.77 -33.76
C ASN A 673 -18.42 42.45 -33.12
N ILE A 674 -19.01 41.90 -32.06
CA ILE A 674 -20.20 42.44 -31.39
C ILE A 674 -19.84 42.72 -29.92
N LEU A 675 -19.22 43.87 -29.69
CA LEU A 675 -19.04 44.42 -28.34
C LEU A 675 -20.39 44.97 -27.86
N HIS A 676 -20.73 44.67 -26.60
CA HIS A 676 -21.95 45.04 -25.87
C HIS A 676 -23.16 44.12 -26.05
N GLN A 677 -23.23 43.07 -25.22
CA GLN A 677 -24.48 42.52 -24.73
C GLN A 677 -24.21 41.70 -23.46
N GLU A 678 -23.96 42.39 -22.34
CA GLU A 678 -23.82 41.75 -21.02
C GLU A 678 -25.19 41.42 -20.37
N ASP A 679 -26.32 41.89 -20.90
CA ASP A 679 -27.58 41.92 -20.14
C ASP A 679 -28.70 40.93 -20.53
N ILE A 680 -28.49 39.95 -21.42
CA ILE A 680 -29.62 39.13 -21.94
C ILE A 680 -29.76 37.74 -21.26
N ALA A 681 -28.78 37.28 -20.50
CA ALA A 681 -28.81 35.96 -19.87
C ALA A 681 -28.93 36.00 -18.33
N GLU A 682 -29.51 37.06 -17.76
CA GLU A 682 -29.99 37.08 -16.36
C GLU A 682 -31.28 36.25 -16.24
N ARG A 683 -31.20 34.94 -16.50
CA ARG A 683 -32.28 34.00 -16.19
C ARG A 683 -31.84 33.07 -15.06
N SER A 684 -32.86 32.66 -14.28
CA SER A 684 -32.81 31.84 -13.06
C SER A 684 -31.61 30.89 -13.01
N GLU A 685 -30.90 30.89 -11.87
CA GLU A 685 -29.90 29.86 -11.63
C GLU A 685 -30.55 28.47 -11.55
N PRO A 686 -29.84 27.42 -11.99
CA PRO A 686 -30.31 26.04 -11.82
C PRO A 686 -30.35 25.68 -10.32
N HIS A 687 -31.39 24.94 -9.92
CA HIS A 687 -31.53 24.39 -8.58
C HIS A 687 -30.60 23.17 -8.40
N PRO A 688 -30.13 22.84 -7.18
CA PRO A 688 -29.35 21.62 -6.92
C PRO A 688 -29.96 20.32 -7.45
N ASP A 689 -31.29 20.25 -7.55
CA ASP A 689 -32.03 19.07 -8.03
C ASP A 689 -32.20 19.03 -9.55
N ASP A 690 -31.76 20.06 -10.28
CA ASP A 690 -31.87 20.11 -11.73
C ASP A 690 -30.90 19.13 -12.39
N LEU A 691 -31.37 18.44 -13.44
CA LEU A 691 -30.55 17.52 -14.21
C LEU A 691 -29.44 18.28 -14.96
N CYS A 692 -28.19 18.07 -14.53
CA CYS A 692 -27.02 18.77 -15.07
C CYS A 692 -26.67 18.32 -16.50
N PHE A 693 -26.52 17.00 -16.73
CA PHE A 693 -26.22 16.42 -18.05
C PHE A 693 -26.58 14.93 -18.09
N LEU A 694 -26.66 14.35 -19.29
CA LEU A 694 -26.86 12.90 -19.48
C LEU A 694 -25.62 12.27 -20.07
N GLN A 695 -25.13 11.20 -19.44
CA GLN A 695 -23.99 10.43 -19.93
C GLN A 695 -24.40 8.99 -20.24
N PHE A 696 -24.09 8.54 -21.45
CA PHE A 696 -24.22 7.14 -21.85
C PHE A 696 -22.88 6.43 -21.68
N THR A 697 -22.88 5.28 -21.01
CA THR A 697 -21.68 4.43 -20.82
C THR A 697 -21.77 3.20 -21.72
N SER A 698 -20.65 2.57 -22.03
CA SER A 698 -20.57 1.47 -23.01
C SER A 698 -21.47 0.26 -22.71
N GLY A 699 -21.81 0.01 -21.44
CA GLY A 699 -22.76 -1.03 -21.03
C GLY A 699 -24.23 -0.66 -21.21
N SER A 700 -24.56 0.63 -21.35
CA SER A 700 -25.93 1.14 -21.52
C SER A 700 -26.38 1.19 -22.98
N THR A 701 -25.45 0.98 -23.91
CA THR A 701 -25.65 1.15 -25.36
C THR A 701 -25.68 -0.17 -26.15
N SER A 702 -25.55 -1.31 -25.48
CA SER A 702 -25.45 -2.64 -26.12
C SER A 702 -26.80 -3.33 -26.37
N ASP A 703 -27.87 -2.96 -25.66
CA ASP A 703 -29.18 -3.62 -25.76
C ASP A 703 -30.30 -2.60 -26.00
N CYS A 704 -30.53 -2.23 -27.26
CA CYS A 704 -31.78 -1.68 -27.80
C CYS A 704 -31.83 -1.89 -29.31
#